data_AF-A0A1J9RBU6-F1
#
_entry.id   AF-A0A1J9RBU6-F1
#
_cell.length_a   1.000
_cell.length_b   1.000
_cell.length_c   1.000
_cell.angle_alpha   90.00
_cell.angle_beta   90.00
_cell.angle_gamma   90.00
#
_symmetry.space_group_name_H-M   'P 1'
#
loop_
_entity.id
_entity.type
_entity.pdbx_description
1 polymer ?
#
loop_
_entity_poly.entity_id
_entity_poly.type
_entity_poly.pdbx_seq_one_letter_code
_entity_poly.pdbx_strand_id
1 'polypeptide(L)'
;MDKQVEGDAKSPSFVPAPAEKEAAALQEYRDAFIERVAKLRETQEYQKMDLWALPREWSADQKLLQPVNVDDVATEENAGHLCANISLCEFYPRHLSQHPTQGIIGLIADHPGYLAWREERNNAFEQCHWDRLSTLQARCMSARLRECKAKRCLAARKLLASHMPSCEDWAEFREWVLTAASCQSAAWAAGDSWLYHFDANEFLAHFHSVMITFQQGLEDRWFWLHKLSRPSRKADGPDLLFQVQQVIFFWASQLQPRIVRDLGHRMLRRGATALTVKTTPLKQSLFSQVVMDAEERAAKLSLCPKRLWSVVQSLEWLDNVLPALVDVLEKAPRPQAFAHRGHEECSAQFCELSLENSALKKQLHKRDSGQCGRTTKLHLARLSYAVRNGETTAWPIEELQGRKPERSLKSYMAISHVWSDGTGVGTGGPGVVNECLLSYFIDVATRLGCDGIWWDAISIPMEKEVRRMALNRMQPNYEKAKHTVVHDEYLLQVDWAEDGSPAVALILSPWFTRGWTALELSVSRSVQVIYRDPTDPKKQVLKDLDNDILPQGFCSIGHRFAADMIRNLRGKPPTLAGLVKILSTRSTSWTRDRATIAALLARTEDFDYSDAQSVTVRKMVVTYRQVPRDFLLHGHITLAREGGCSWLPSTVISHEQPCDDEDGDRKDREVIEVDRKGAACVRWSYYPIPERRVPFVKPYSSHASVELRIQRALQMAESCFLLWAPGQWSDNPLYVLVRAAGLGSMEDGSICIDSHYVGCVKVASNDYTEMGMIGLLPFRVGCAAGKAQQKAEDVLRAYKERGGLLDLKE
;
A
#
# COMPACT_ATOMS: atom_id res chain seq x y z
N MET A 1 17.71 6.57 24.51
CA MET A 1 17.70 8.05 24.54
C MET A 1 16.63 8.49 23.57
N ASP A 2 15.38 8.32 23.98
CA ASP A 2 14.19 8.58 23.18
C ASP A 2 13.73 10.01 23.46
N LYS A 3 13.99 10.93 22.52
CA LYS A 3 13.26 12.18 22.48
C LYS A 3 12.06 11.98 21.56
N GLN A 4 10.89 11.83 22.19
CA GLN A 4 9.59 12.09 21.59
C GLN A 4 9.66 13.43 20.84
N VAL A 5 9.60 13.37 19.51
CA VAL A 5 9.18 14.50 18.69
C VAL A 5 7.65 14.46 18.69
N GLU A 6 7.04 14.89 19.79
CA GLU A 6 5.66 15.36 19.80
C GLU A 6 5.66 16.77 19.21
N GLY A 7 5.69 16.82 17.87
CA GLY A 7 5.29 18.02 17.15
C GLY A 7 3.80 17.90 16.88
N ASP A 8 3.00 18.76 17.52
CA ASP A 8 1.61 19.06 17.16
C ASP A 8 1.54 19.57 15.71
N ALA A 9 1.62 18.65 14.75
CA ALA A 9 1.32 18.93 13.36
C ALA A 9 -0.20 18.99 13.23
N LYS A 10 -0.79 20.17 13.48
CA LYS A 10 -2.15 20.51 13.03
C LYS A 10 -2.27 20.06 11.57
N SER A 11 -3.04 19.02 11.33
CA SER A 11 -3.44 18.56 10.00
C SER A 11 -4.10 19.74 9.29
N PRO A 12 -3.54 20.28 8.18
CA PRO A 12 -4.20 21.36 7.47
C PRO A 12 -5.51 20.82 6.90
N SER A 13 -6.63 21.29 7.44
CA SER A 13 -7.92 21.08 6.80
C SER A 13 -7.92 21.86 5.48
N PHE A 14 -8.13 21.16 4.36
CA PHE A 14 -8.22 21.75 3.02
C PHE A 14 -9.44 22.66 2.85
N VAL A 15 -10.38 22.50 3.77
CA VAL A 15 -11.50 23.40 3.97
C VAL A 15 -11.13 24.28 5.17
N PRO A 16 -11.15 25.62 5.05
CA PRO A 16 -10.82 26.49 6.17
C PRO A 16 -11.75 26.24 7.36
N ALA A 17 -11.24 26.49 8.56
CA ALA A 17 -12.02 26.50 9.79
C ALA A 17 -13.21 27.47 9.64
N PRO A 18 -14.36 27.21 10.32
CA PRO A 18 -15.52 28.08 10.22
C PRO A 18 -15.15 29.50 10.65
N ALA A 19 -15.64 30.49 9.90
CA ALA A 19 -15.50 31.90 10.30
C ALA A 19 -16.24 32.14 11.61
N GLU A 20 -15.89 33.19 12.37
CA GLU A 20 -16.44 33.45 13.71
C GLU A 20 -17.99 33.45 13.75
N LYS A 21 -18.64 34.08 12.76
CA LYS A 21 -20.10 34.07 12.61
C LYS A 21 -20.67 32.69 12.31
N GLU A 22 -19.99 31.90 11.49
CA GLU A 22 -20.38 30.52 11.17
C GLU A 22 -20.19 29.61 12.40
N ALA A 23 -19.11 29.80 13.15
CA ALA A 23 -18.84 29.07 14.39
C ALA A 23 -19.91 29.35 15.45
N ALA A 24 -20.37 30.60 15.58
CA ALA A 24 -21.47 30.97 16.48
C ALA A 24 -22.78 30.29 16.07
N ALA A 25 -23.15 30.34 14.78
CA ALA A 25 -24.36 29.69 14.28
C ALA A 25 -24.31 28.15 14.41
N LEU A 26 -23.14 27.54 14.21
CA LEU A 26 -22.93 26.11 14.44
C LEU A 26 -23.12 25.74 15.92
N GLN A 27 -22.65 26.59 16.84
CA GLN A 27 -22.82 26.37 18.26
C GLN A 27 -24.28 26.47 18.70
N GLU A 28 -25.00 27.48 18.22
CA GLU A 28 -26.44 27.64 18.47
C GLU A 28 -27.24 26.43 17.96
N TYR A 29 -26.93 25.95 16.74
CA TYR A 29 -27.56 24.75 16.20
C TYR A 29 -27.25 23.52 17.06
N ARG A 30 -26.00 23.34 17.51
CA ARG A 30 -25.61 22.22 18.39
C ARG A 30 -26.42 22.22 19.69
N ASP A 31 -26.56 23.39 20.31
CA ASP A 31 -27.28 23.53 21.58
C ASP A 31 -28.77 23.22 21.39
N ALA A 32 -29.39 23.75 20.33
CA ALA A 32 -30.78 23.46 19.97
C ALA A 32 -31.02 21.98 19.61
N PHE A 33 -30.06 21.35 18.90
CA PHE A 33 -30.12 19.94 18.54
C PHE A 33 -30.08 19.04 19.78
N ILE A 34 -29.16 19.32 20.72
CA ILE A 34 -29.06 18.58 21.99
C ILE A 34 -30.38 18.67 22.77
N GLU A 35 -31.00 19.86 22.82
CA GLU A 35 -32.29 20.05 23.48
C GLU A 35 -33.43 19.26 22.79
N ARG A 36 -33.47 19.26 21.45
CA ARG A 36 -34.46 18.49 20.68
C ARG A 36 -34.32 16.98 20.89
N VAL A 37 -33.09 16.44 20.87
CA VAL A 37 -32.80 15.03 21.13
C VAL A 37 -33.22 14.64 22.56
N ALA A 38 -32.99 15.51 23.54
CA ALA A 38 -33.41 15.27 24.92
C ALA A 38 -34.94 15.11 25.02
N LYS A 39 -35.71 15.96 24.33
CA LYS A 39 -37.18 15.90 24.29
C LYS A 39 -37.72 14.66 23.55
N LEU A 40 -37.10 14.25 22.45
CA LEU A 40 -37.51 13.06 21.70
C LEU A 40 -37.29 11.76 22.48
N ARG A 41 -36.22 11.68 23.28
CA ARG A 41 -36.00 10.55 24.20
C ARG A 41 -37.09 10.41 25.25
N GLU A 42 -37.64 11.52 25.75
CA GLU A 42 -38.70 11.54 26.75
C GLU A 42 -40.05 11.05 26.17
N THR A 43 -40.30 11.34 24.90
CA THR A 43 -41.59 11.07 24.23
C THR A 43 -41.65 9.72 23.52
N GLN A 44 -40.51 9.05 23.28
CA GLN A 44 -40.40 7.83 22.47
C GLN A 44 -41.01 7.95 21.05
N GLU A 45 -41.19 9.18 20.54
CA GLU A 45 -41.67 9.44 19.19
C GLU A 45 -40.56 9.20 18.16
N TYR A 46 -40.17 7.93 18.02
CA TYR A 46 -39.27 7.50 16.95
C TYR A 46 -40.09 7.35 15.68
N GLN A 47 -39.93 8.26 14.72
CA GLN A 47 -40.54 8.15 13.41
C GLN A 47 -40.06 6.87 12.71
N LYS A 48 -40.92 5.86 12.62
CA LYS A 48 -40.67 4.67 11.80
C LYS A 48 -40.70 5.07 10.33
N MET A 49 -39.58 4.88 9.63
CA MET A 49 -39.57 4.98 8.17
C MET A 49 -40.20 3.72 7.59
N ASP A 50 -41.16 3.87 6.68
CA ASP A 50 -41.71 2.72 5.95
C ASP A 50 -40.71 2.30 4.86
N LEU A 51 -39.81 1.38 5.21
CA LEU A 51 -38.83 0.81 4.28
C LEU A 51 -39.49 0.12 3.07
N TRP A 52 -40.75 -0.32 3.21
CA TRP A 52 -41.49 -0.93 2.11
C TRP A 52 -41.94 0.07 1.04
N ALA A 53 -41.86 1.37 1.32
CA ALA A 53 -42.13 2.45 0.37
C ALA A 53 -40.92 2.82 -0.50
N LEU A 54 -39.72 2.28 -0.23
CA LEU A 54 -38.55 2.51 -1.08
C LEU A 54 -38.69 1.76 -2.43
N PRO A 55 -38.23 2.37 -3.55
CA PRO A 55 -38.24 1.70 -4.84
C PRO A 55 -37.45 0.39 -4.78
N ARG A 56 -38.08 -0.71 -5.24
CA ARG A 56 -37.45 -2.04 -5.30
C ARG A 56 -36.70 -2.32 -6.61
N GLU A 57 -36.82 -1.42 -7.58
CA GLU A 57 -36.11 -1.49 -8.85
C GLU A 57 -35.17 -0.31 -9.00
N TRP A 58 -33.98 -0.58 -9.54
CA TRP A 58 -32.97 0.44 -9.78
C TRP A 58 -33.36 1.33 -10.96
N SER A 59 -33.07 2.62 -10.83
CA SER A 59 -33.23 3.60 -11.90
C SER A 59 -32.15 4.67 -11.80
N ALA A 60 -31.35 4.81 -12.86
CA ALA A 60 -30.31 5.84 -12.95
C ALA A 60 -30.85 7.28 -12.83
N ASP A 61 -32.09 7.51 -13.28
CA ASP A 61 -32.76 8.82 -13.28
C ASP A 61 -33.44 9.16 -11.95
N GLN A 62 -33.47 8.21 -11.00
CA GLN A 62 -34.08 8.43 -9.70
C GLN A 62 -33.29 9.48 -8.92
N LYS A 63 -33.95 10.60 -8.58
CA LYS A 63 -33.38 11.64 -7.73
C LYS A 63 -33.05 11.07 -6.35
N LEU A 64 -31.77 11.14 -5.98
CA LEU A 64 -31.25 10.67 -4.69
C LEU A 64 -31.14 11.80 -3.65
N LEU A 65 -30.94 13.03 -4.11
CA LEU A 65 -30.90 14.22 -3.27
C LEU A 65 -32.32 14.74 -3.01
N GLN A 66 -32.58 15.12 -1.77
CA GLN A 66 -33.83 15.79 -1.38
C GLN A 66 -33.71 17.32 -1.55
N PRO A 67 -34.80 18.01 -1.93
CA PRO A 67 -34.82 19.46 -1.92
C PRO A 67 -34.68 19.99 -0.49
N VAL A 68 -34.09 21.16 -0.34
CA VAL A 68 -34.00 21.83 0.96
C VAL A 68 -35.39 22.32 1.35
N ASN A 69 -35.92 21.81 2.48
CA ASN A 69 -37.14 22.37 3.05
C ASN A 69 -36.81 23.66 3.79
N VAL A 70 -37.46 24.77 3.42
CA VAL A 70 -37.17 26.12 3.91
C VAL A 70 -37.43 26.24 5.42
N ASP A 71 -38.32 25.39 5.96
CA ASP A 71 -38.70 25.39 7.38
C ASP A 71 -37.65 24.76 8.33
N ASP A 72 -36.67 24.01 7.80
CA ASP A 72 -35.67 23.29 8.61
C ASP A 72 -34.35 24.06 8.81
N VAL A 73 -34.14 25.17 8.09
CA VAL A 73 -32.92 25.97 8.16
C VAL A 73 -33.27 27.34 8.75
N ALA A 74 -32.93 27.51 10.03
CA ALA A 74 -33.12 28.72 10.82
C ALA A 74 -33.00 30.02 9.99
N THR A 75 -34.10 30.76 9.81
CA THR A 75 -34.19 32.15 9.27
C THR A 75 -33.46 32.45 7.94
N GLU A 76 -34.08 33.23 7.04
CA GLU A 76 -33.48 33.58 5.73
C GLU A 76 -32.04 34.16 5.81
N GLU A 77 -31.63 34.72 6.95
CA GLU A 77 -30.25 35.23 7.18
C GLU A 77 -29.17 34.14 7.28
N ASN A 78 -29.47 32.90 7.72
CA ASN A 78 -28.46 31.84 7.92
C ASN A 78 -28.41 30.79 6.79
N ALA A 79 -29.32 30.86 5.81
CA ALA A 79 -29.48 29.86 4.74
C ALA A 79 -28.23 29.65 3.85
N GLY A 80 -27.31 30.61 3.81
CA GLY A 80 -26.03 30.50 3.08
C GLY A 80 -24.83 30.06 3.93
N HIS A 81 -25.01 29.93 5.25
CA HIS A 81 -23.93 29.74 6.22
C HIS A 81 -23.93 28.35 6.85
N LEU A 82 -25.10 27.73 7.08
CA LEU A 82 -25.19 26.42 7.72
C LEU A 82 -25.25 25.26 6.71
N CYS A 83 -24.58 24.14 7.02
CA CYS A 83 -24.67 22.93 6.21
C CYS A 83 -26.08 22.33 6.29
N ALA A 84 -26.74 22.11 5.14
CA ALA A 84 -28.08 21.51 5.07
C ALA A 84 -28.14 20.06 5.59
N ASN A 85 -26.98 19.41 5.70
CA ASN A 85 -26.82 18.03 6.13
C ASN A 85 -26.12 17.92 7.49
N ILE A 86 -26.17 18.99 8.31
CA ILE A 86 -25.58 19.02 9.65
C ILE A 86 -26.19 17.97 10.59
N SER A 87 -27.41 17.51 10.32
CA SER A 87 -28.05 16.39 11.02
C SER A 87 -27.36 15.03 10.80
N LEU A 88 -26.46 14.93 9.82
CA LEU A 88 -25.61 13.75 9.59
C LEU A 88 -24.29 13.82 10.38
N CYS A 89 -24.10 14.83 11.23
CA CYS A 89 -22.96 14.93 12.13
C CYS A 89 -23.26 14.30 13.51
N GLU A 90 -22.29 13.61 14.08
CA GLU A 90 -22.27 13.17 15.47
C GLU A 90 -21.81 14.33 16.37
N PHE A 91 -22.69 14.78 17.26
CA PHE A 91 -22.35 15.79 18.27
C PHE A 91 -21.96 15.12 19.58
N TYR A 92 -20.68 15.22 19.93
CA TYR A 92 -20.17 14.77 21.22
C TYR A 92 -20.20 15.93 22.23
N PRO A 93 -20.90 15.81 23.37
CA PRO A 93 -20.65 16.69 24.50
C PRO A 93 -19.21 16.48 24.98
N ARG A 94 -18.39 17.55 25.00
CA ARG A 94 -16.97 17.50 25.41
C ARG A 94 -16.72 16.88 26.80
N HIS A 95 -17.76 16.65 27.61
CA HIS A 95 -17.69 16.13 28.97
C HIS A 95 -17.92 14.62 29.14
N LEU A 96 -18.30 13.85 28.10
CA LEU A 96 -18.57 12.40 28.21
C LEU A 96 -17.36 11.49 27.97
N SER A 97 -16.14 12.01 28.12
CA SER A 97 -14.87 11.30 27.83
C SER A 97 -14.55 10.11 28.75
N GLN A 98 -15.43 9.74 29.71
CA GLN A 98 -15.13 8.73 30.73
C GLN A 98 -15.98 7.44 30.67
N HIS A 99 -17.11 7.38 29.94
CA HIS A 99 -17.93 6.15 29.85
C HIS A 99 -18.59 5.97 28.46
N PRO A 100 -18.01 5.18 27.54
CA PRO A 100 -18.33 5.27 26.11
C PRO A 100 -19.41 4.30 25.57
N THR A 101 -20.09 3.49 26.37
CA THR A 101 -20.87 2.36 25.78
C THR A 101 -22.38 2.37 25.96
N GLN A 102 -22.96 3.18 26.83
CA GLN A 102 -24.43 3.16 27.05
C GLN A 102 -25.14 4.48 26.68
N GLY A 103 -24.45 5.63 26.70
CA GLY A 103 -25.07 6.92 26.34
C GLY A 103 -25.04 7.28 24.84
N ILE A 104 -24.09 6.70 24.09
CA ILE A 104 -23.79 7.08 22.69
C ILE A 104 -24.85 6.60 21.70
N ILE A 105 -25.39 5.39 21.90
CA ILE A 105 -26.41 4.79 21.02
C ILE A 105 -27.71 5.62 21.00
N GLY A 106 -28.01 6.35 22.06
CA GLY A 106 -29.25 7.13 22.16
C GLY A 106 -29.19 8.53 21.54
N LEU A 107 -28.01 9.09 21.20
CA LEU A 107 -27.88 10.44 20.63
C LEU A 107 -28.00 10.44 19.10
N ILE A 108 -27.79 9.27 18.49
CA ILE A 108 -27.80 9.02 17.04
C ILE A 108 -29.24 8.75 16.51
N ALA A 109 -30.23 8.65 17.39
CA ALA A 109 -31.56 8.11 17.10
C ALA A 109 -32.52 9.04 16.32
N ASP A 110 -32.15 10.30 16.09
CA ASP A 110 -33.01 11.27 15.39
C ASP A 110 -32.85 11.29 13.87
N HIS A 111 -31.85 10.60 13.31
CA HIS A 111 -31.81 10.42 11.85
C HIS A 111 -32.85 9.36 11.45
N PRO A 112 -33.89 9.68 10.66
CA PRO A 112 -34.98 8.74 10.33
C PRO A 112 -34.48 7.45 9.65
N GLY A 113 -33.34 7.52 8.96
CA GLY A 113 -32.69 6.37 8.32
C GLY A 113 -31.89 5.46 9.27
N TYR A 114 -31.55 5.89 10.49
CA TYR A 114 -30.73 5.10 11.42
C TYR A 114 -31.48 3.89 11.98
N LEU A 115 -32.73 4.11 12.44
CA LEU A 115 -33.57 3.05 12.98
C LEU A 115 -34.00 2.07 11.89
N ALA A 116 -34.34 2.59 10.71
CA ALA A 116 -34.67 1.80 9.53
C ALA A 116 -33.50 0.87 9.15
N TRP A 117 -32.27 1.40 9.10
CA TRP A 117 -31.07 0.61 8.84
C TRP A 117 -30.81 -0.46 9.92
N ARG A 118 -31.05 -0.17 11.20
CA ARG A 118 -30.88 -1.14 12.30
C ARG A 118 -31.81 -2.34 12.15
N GLU A 119 -33.03 -2.12 11.67
CA GLU A 119 -34.00 -3.18 11.36
C GLU A 119 -33.61 -3.93 10.07
N GLU A 120 -33.12 -3.23 9.04
CA GLU A 120 -32.66 -3.81 7.77
C GLU A 120 -31.42 -4.69 7.92
N ARG A 121 -30.41 -4.28 8.68
CA ARG A 121 -29.20 -5.09 8.91
C ARG A 121 -29.52 -6.47 9.51
N ASN A 122 -30.60 -6.57 10.28
CA ASN A 122 -31.05 -7.82 10.89
C ASN A 122 -31.97 -8.64 9.96
N ASN A 123 -32.66 -8.02 9.00
CA ASN A 123 -33.68 -8.69 8.17
C ASN A 123 -33.30 -8.88 6.68
N ALA A 124 -32.43 -8.02 6.12
CA ALA A 124 -32.12 -7.97 4.69
C ALA A 124 -31.20 -9.10 4.20
N PHE A 125 -30.44 -9.73 5.11
CA PHE A 125 -29.60 -10.88 4.74
C PHE A 125 -30.40 -12.18 4.61
N GLU A 126 -31.57 -12.27 5.23
CA GLU A 126 -32.38 -13.49 5.22
C GLU A 126 -33.54 -13.45 4.21
N GLN A 127 -33.97 -12.27 3.74
CA GLN A 127 -35.18 -12.11 2.92
C GLN A 127 -35.06 -10.99 1.86
N CYS A 128 -35.03 -11.34 0.55
CA CYS A 128 -35.26 -10.51 -0.67
C CYS A 128 -34.06 -10.36 -1.64
N HIS A 129 -34.13 -10.75 -2.92
CA HIS A 129 -34.94 -10.24 -4.05
C HIS A 129 -34.52 -8.88 -4.66
N TRP A 130 -33.50 -8.19 -4.14
CA TRP A 130 -33.03 -6.91 -4.70
C TRP A 130 -31.96 -7.10 -5.78
N ASP A 131 -31.98 -6.27 -6.83
CA ASP A 131 -30.89 -6.17 -7.81
C ASP A 131 -29.67 -5.41 -7.22
N ARG A 132 -28.51 -5.46 -7.88
CA ARG A 132 -27.21 -5.06 -7.30
C ARG A 132 -27.16 -3.57 -6.91
N LEU A 133 -27.69 -2.72 -7.79
CA LEU A 133 -27.64 -1.27 -7.63
C LEU A 133 -28.84 -0.73 -6.81
N SER A 134 -29.97 -1.46 -6.75
CA SER A 134 -31.12 -1.07 -5.93
C SER A 134 -30.79 -0.99 -4.45
N THR A 135 -29.97 -1.89 -3.93
CA THR A 135 -29.58 -1.85 -2.51
C THR A 135 -28.74 -0.61 -2.21
N LEU A 136 -27.84 -0.23 -3.13
CA LEU A 136 -27.07 1.00 -3.02
C LEU A 136 -27.96 2.25 -3.14
N GLN A 137 -28.89 2.24 -4.09
CA GLN A 137 -29.88 3.31 -4.29
C GLN A 137 -30.75 3.50 -3.04
N ALA A 138 -31.29 2.42 -2.49
CA ALA A 138 -32.09 2.43 -1.27
C ALA A 138 -31.30 3.02 -0.10
N ARG A 139 -30.00 2.72 0.00
CA ARG A 139 -29.10 3.29 1.01
C ARG A 139 -28.87 4.80 0.81
N CYS A 140 -28.71 5.27 -0.43
CA CYS A 140 -28.63 6.70 -0.72
C CYS A 140 -29.94 7.43 -0.34
N MET A 141 -31.09 6.81 -0.62
CA MET A 141 -32.40 7.39 -0.31
C MET A 141 -32.70 7.41 1.20
N SER A 142 -32.32 6.35 1.92
CA SER A 142 -32.50 6.27 3.38
C SER A 142 -31.67 7.29 4.15
N ALA A 143 -30.57 7.76 3.56
CA ALA A 143 -29.74 8.83 4.09
C ALA A 143 -30.43 10.22 4.05
N ARG A 144 -31.49 10.40 3.25
CA ARG A 144 -32.23 11.66 3.09
C ARG A 144 -31.32 12.90 2.90
N LEU A 145 -30.21 12.71 2.18
CA LEU A 145 -29.22 13.75 1.93
C LEU A 145 -29.86 14.88 1.12
N ARG A 146 -29.69 16.12 1.57
CA ARG A 146 -30.26 17.31 0.95
C ARG A 146 -29.23 18.03 0.08
N GLU A 147 -29.70 18.74 -0.93
CA GLU A 147 -28.86 19.71 -1.64
C GLU A 147 -28.27 20.74 -0.66
N CYS A 148 -26.97 20.98 -0.70
CA CYS A 148 -26.30 21.88 0.24
C CYS A 148 -25.81 23.15 -0.45
N LYS A 149 -26.25 24.31 0.03
CA LYS A 149 -25.86 25.65 -0.48
C LYS A 149 -24.90 26.41 0.44
N ALA A 150 -24.43 25.77 1.51
CA ALA A 150 -23.48 26.38 2.45
C ALA A 150 -22.18 26.74 1.74
N LYS A 151 -21.69 27.98 1.90
CA LYS A 151 -20.48 28.48 1.22
C LYS A 151 -19.26 27.56 1.41
N ARG A 152 -19.07 27.05 2.63
CA ARG A 152 -17.96 26.14 2.98
C ARG A 152 -18.07 24.78 2.28
N CYS A 153 -19.27 24.19 2.25
CA CYS A 153 -19.52 22.95 1.54
C CYS A 153 -19.37 23.14 0.02
N LEU A 154 -19.84 24.26 -0.54
CA LEU A 154 -19.68 24.57 -1.97
C LEU A 154 -18.21 24.75 -2.38
N ALA A 155 -17.38 25.36 -1.54
CA ALA A 155 -15.94 25.46 -1.76
C ALA A 155 -15.28 24.07 -1.78
N ALA A 156 -15.59 23.21 -0.81
CA ALA A 156 -15.12 21.83 -0.78
C ALA A 156 -15.60 21.04 -2.00
N ARG A 157 -16.88 21.21 -2.37
CA ARG A 157 -17.51 20.55 -3.52
C ARG A 157 -16.83 20.93 -4.83
N LYS A 158 -16.50 22.21 -5.04
CA LYS A 158 -15.77 22.66 -6.23
C LYS A 158 -14.42 21.95 -6.39
N LEU A 159 -13.67 21.81 -5.29
CA LEU A 159 -12.37 21.13 -5.27
C LEU A 159 -12.51 19.61 -5.44
N LEU A 160 -13.52 18.98 -4.83
CA LEU A 160 -13.77 17.55 -4.98
C LEU A 160 -14.23 17.21 -6.42
N ALA A 161 -15.08 18.04 -7.01
CA ALA A 161 -15.65 17.82 -8.33
C ALA A 161 -14.61 17.84 -9.45
N SER A 162 -13.50 18.58 -9.30
CA SER A 162 -12.41 18.61 -10.29
C SER A 162 -11.57 17.32 -10.32
N HIS A 163 -11.66 16.49 -9.29
CA HIS A 163 -10.85 15.26 -9.17
C HIS A 163 -11.67 13.98 -9.06
N MET A 164 -12.96 14.07 -8.69
CA MET A 164 -13.82 12.91 -8.57
C MET A 164 -14.09 12.27 -9.95
N PRO A 165 -13.93 10.94 -10.09
CA PRO A 165 -14.24 10.21 -11.31
C PRO A 165 -15.63 10.53 -11.87
N SER A 166 -15.80 10.36 -13.19
CA SER A 166 -17.13 10.40 -13.80
C SER A 166 -17.93 9.15 -13.43
N CYS A 167 -19.25 9.29 -13.45
CA CYS A 167 -20.20 8.19 -13.38
C CYS A 167 -21.33 8.55 -14.36
N GLU A 168 -21.06 8.39 -15.64
CA GLU A 168 -21.95 8.86 -16.72
C GLU A 168 -23.25 8.09 -16.73
N ASP A 169 -23.17 6.78 -16.46
CA ASP A 169 -24.31 5.87 -16.42
C ASP A 169 -25.17 6.03 -15.16
N TRP A 170 -24.68 6.75 -14.14
CA TRP A 170 -25.45 7.09 -12.93
C TRP A 170 -25.02 8.43 -12.33
N ALA A 171 -25.28 9.50 -13.09
CA ALA A 171 -24.90 10.87 -12.70
C ALA A 171 -25.47 11.29 -11.33
N GLU A 172 -26.73 10.92 -11.04
CA GLU A 172 -27.38 11.22 -9.75
C GLU A 172 -26.62 10.64 -8.55
N PHE A 173 -26.01 9.46 -8.70
CA PHE A 173 -25.17 8.87 -7.66
C PHE A 173 -23.89 9.66 -7.42
N ARG A 174 -23.20 10.08 -8.49
CA ARG A 174 -22.02 10.94 -8.38
C ARG A 174 -22.35 12.26 -7.69
N GLU A 175 -23.48 12.87 -8.05
CA GLU A 175 -23.95 14.12 -7.45
C GLU A 175 -24.28 13.97 -5.96
N TRP A 176 -24.88 12.85 -5.59
CA TRP A 176 -25.13 12.48 -4.19
C TRP A 176 -23.81 12.33 -3.42
N VAL A 177 -22.84 11.58 -3.94
CA VAL A 177 -21.53 11.37 -3.28
C VAL A 177 -20.74 12.67 -3.17
N LEU A 178 -20.75 13.54 -4.19
CA LEU A 178 -20.12 14.87 -4.10
C LEU A 178 -20.72 15.72 -2.98
N THR A 179 -22.04 15.66 -2.81
CA THR A 179 -22.73 16.38 -1.75
C THR A 179 -22.37 15.80 -0.37
N ALA A 180 -22.35 14.48 -0.23
CA ALA A 180 -21.96 13.80 1.00
C ALA A 180 -20.51 14.11 1.38
N ALA A 181 -19.57 13.92 0.44
CA ALA A 181 -18.14 14.14 0.64
C ALA A 181 -17.80 15.60 0.98
N SER A 182 -18.47 16.56 0.32
CA SER A 182 -18.27 17.99 0.60
C SER A 182 -18.81 18.39 1.97
N CYS A 183 -20.01 17.91 2.35
CA CYS A 183 -20.58 18.15 3.67
C CYS A 183 -19.75 17.49 4.77
N GLN A 184 -19.31 16.25 4.57
CA GLN A 184 -18.41 15.54 5.49
C GLN A 184 -17.08 16.27 5.68
N SER A 185 -16.46 16.73 4.59
CA SER A 185 -15.21 17.50 4.67
C SER A 185 -15.38 18.83 5.41
N ALA A 186 -16.52 19.52 5.22
CA ALA A 186 -16.82 20.75 5.92
C ALA A 186 -17.13 20.53 7.41
N ALA A 187 -17.87 19.47 7.74
CA ALA A 187 -18.11 19.04 9.12
C ALA A 187 -16.79 18.76 9.85
N TRP A 188 -15.89 17.99 9.23
CA TRP A 188 -14.56 17.71 9.77
C TRP A 188 -13.77 19.00 10.05
N ALA A 189 -13.77 19.95 9.12
CA ALA A 189 -13.12 21.25 9.29
C ALA A 189 -13.72 22.09 10.44
N ALA A 190 -14.96 21.80 10.84
CA ALA A 190 -15.64 22.39 11.98
C ALA A 190 -15.33 21.68 13.32
N GLY A 191 -14.59 20.57 13.28
CA GLY A 191 -14.39 19.67 14.43
C GLY A 191 -15.58 18.76 14.72
N ASP A 192 -16.51 18.59 13.77
CA ASP A 192 -17.63 17.65 13.87
C ASP A 192 -17.27 16.30 13.26
N SER A 193 -17.77 15.22 13.85
CA SER A 193 -17.65 13.87 13.30
C SER A 193 -18.85 13.59 12.39
N TRP A 194 -18.64 12.89 11.27
CA TRP A 194 -19.74 12.44 10.40
C TRP A 194 -20.27 11.09 10.86
N LEU A 195 -21.57 10.85 10.73
CA LEU A 195 -22.18 9.56 11.06
C LEU A 195 -21.49 8.44 10.29
N TYR A 196 -20.89 7.51 11.03
CA TYR A 196 -20.14 6.40 10.46
C TYR A 196 -20.98 5.56 9.48
N HIS A 197 -22.29 5.42 9.71
CA HIS A 197 -23.21 4.66 8.84
C HIS A 197 -23.38 5.20 7.42
N PHE A 198 -23.13 6.50 7.24
CA PHE A 198 -23.22 7.21 5.97
C PHE A 198 -21.85 7.73 5.53
N ASP A 199 -20.78 7.11 6.03
CA ASP A 199 -19.43 7.36 5.55
C ASP A 199 -19.08 6.47 4.36
N ALA A 200 -17.95 6.77 3.71
CA ALA A 200 -17.48 6.02 2.57
C ALA A 200 -17.07 4.56 2.89
N ASN A 201 -16.66 4.24 4.12
CA ASN A 201 -16.25 2.88 4.49
C ASN A 201 -17.43 1.93 4.46
N GLU A 202 -18.53 2.36 5.05
CA GLU A 202 -19.73 1.57 5.13
C GLU A 202 -20.37 1.36 3.76
N PHE A 203 -20.28 2.36 2.87
CA PHE A 203 -20.63 2.21 1.46
C PHE A 203 -19.70 1.24 0.73
N LEU A 204 -18.38 1.31 0.97
CA LEU A 204 -17.40 0.41 0.36
C LEU A 204 -17.59 -1.04 0.82
N ALA A 205 -17.79 -1.27 2.12
CA ALA A 205 -18.03 -2.58 2.70
C ALA A 205 -19.33 -3.20 2.17
N HIS A 206 -20.38 -2.39 2.05
CA HIS A 206 -21.65 -2.83 1.50
C HIS A 206 -21.54 -3.17 0.02
N PHE A 207 -20.92 -2.29 -0.77
CA PHE A 207 -20.65 -2.54 -2.19
C PHE A 207 -19.86 -3.85 -2.36
N HIS A 208 -18.78 -4.03 -1.60
CA HIS A 208 -17.94 -5.23 -1.67
C HIS A 208 -18.70 -6.52 -1.30
N SER A 209 -19.56 -6.48 -0.27
CA SER A 209 -20.43 -7.61 0.10
C SER A 209 -21.41 -7.99 -1.02
N VAL A 210 -22.00 -7.01 -1.70
CA VAL A 210 -22.87 -7.23 -2.88
C VAL A 210 -22.06 -7.85 -4.03
N MET A 211 -20.81 -7.45 -4.21
CA MET A 211 -19.96 -7.98 -5.27
C MET A 211 -19.47 -9.42 -5.01
N ILE A 212 -19.18 -9.80 -3.76
CA ILE A 212 -18.83 -11.18 -3.38
C ILE A 212 -20.00 -12.14 -3.65
N THR A 213 -21.20 -11.78 -3.17
CA THR A 213 -22.39 -12.61 -3.37
C THR A 213 -22.72 -12.80 -4.85
N PHE A 214 -22.45 -11.78 -5.67
CA PHE A 214 -22.56 -11.90 -7.12
C PHE A 214 -21.56 -12.90 -7.70
N GLN A 215 -20.29 -12.81 -7.32
CA GLN A 215 -19.24 -13.70 -7.81
C GLN A 215 -19.52 -15.18 -7.46
N GLN A 216 -19.97 -15.45 -6.23
CA GLN A 216 -20.37 -16.79 -5.80
C GLN A 216 -21.56 -17.33 -6.62
N GLY A 217 -22.54 -16.47 -6.95
CA GLY A 217 -23.69 -16.84 -7.78
C GLY A 217 -23.35 -17.15 -9.25
N LEU A 218 -22.21 -16.67 -9.77
CA LEU A 218 -21.72 -17.04 -11.11
C LEU A 218 -21.11 -18.45 -11.17
N GLU A 219 -20.58 -18.94 -10.03
CA GLU A 219 -19.88 -20.22 -9.94
C GLU A 219 -20.83 -21.39 -9.66
N ASP A 220 -22.00 -21.11 -9.07
CA ASP A 220 -22.96 -22.13 -8.68
C ASP A 220 -23.92 -22.53 -9.82
N ARG A 221 -23.72 -23.72 -10.40
CA ARG A 221 -24.65 -24.35 -11.37
C ARG A 221 -26.07 -24.52 -10.82
N TRP A 222 -26.22 -24.67 -9.49
CA TRP A 222 -27.52 -24.84 -8.83
C TRP A 222 -28.36 -23.55 -8.87
N PHE A 223 -27.71 -22.38 -8.81
CA PHE A 223 -28.37 -21.07 -8.93
C PHE A 223 -29.00 -20.87 -10.32
N TRP A 224 -28.38 -21.42 -11.37
CA TRP A 224 -28.90 -21.36 -12.75
C TRP A 224 -30.14 -22.24 -12.98
N LEU A 225 -30.23 -23.40 -12.34
CA LEU A 225 -31.34 -24.36 -12.55
C LEU A 225 -32.66 -23.90 -11.93
N HIS A 226 -32.65 -23.08 -10.88
CA HIS A 226 -33.86 -22.63 -10.18
C HIS A 226 -34.29 -21.18 -10.45
N LYS A 227 -33.51 -20.37 -11.19
CA LYS A 227 -33.82 -18.94 -11.47
C LYS A 227 -34.01 -18.57 -12.95
N LEU A 228 -34.19 -19.54 -13.84
CA LEU A 228 -34.60 -19.30 -15.23
C LEU A 228 -36.07 -18.86 -15.30
N SER A 229 -36.33 -17.58 -15.04
CA SER A 229 -37.56 -16.88 -15.50
C SER A 229 -37.42 -15.36 -15.61
N ARG A 230 -36.26 -14.74 -15.32
CA ARG A 230 -36.09 -13.29 -15.55
C ARG A 230 -34.86 -13.02 -16.43
N PRO A 231 -35.04 -12.43 -17.62
CA PRO A 231 -33.92 -12.07 -18.47
C PRO A 231 -33.06 -11.03 -17.75
N SER A 232 -31.74 -11.23 -17.77
CA SER A 232 -30.74 -10.24 -17.39
C SER A 232 -31.04 -8.93 -18.14
N ARG A 233 -31.50 -7.89 -17.42
CA ARG A 233 -31.74 -6.57 -17.99
C ARG A 233 -30.37 -5.93 -18.31
N LYS A 234 -30.28 -5.22 -19.43
CA LYS A 234 -29.11 -4.42 -19.89
C LYS A 234 -28.57 -3.37 -18.90
N ALA A 235 -29.13 -3.28 -17.68
CA ALA A 235 -28.99 -2.17 -16.74
C ALA A 235 -27.80 -2.29 -15.75
N ASP A 236 -27.23 -3.49 -15.55
CA ASP A 236 -26.15 -3.77 -14.58
C ASP A 236 -24.83 -4.16 -15.28
N GLY A 237 -24.34 -3.30 -16.18
CA GLY A 237 -23.08 -3.53 -16.89
C GLY A 237 -21.84 -3.48 -15.97
N PRO A 238 -20.77 -4.25 -16.25
CA PRO A 238 -19.49 -4.15 -15.53
C PRO A 238 -18.92 -2.73 -15.47
N ASP A 239 -19.15 -1.92 -16.50
CA ASP A 239 -18.63 -0.55 -16.60
C ASP A 239 -19.28 0.41 -15.58
N LEU A 240 -20.61 0.36 -15.43
CA LEU A 240 -21.32 1.15 -14.43
C LEU A 240 -20.90 0.74 -13.01
N LEU A 241 -20.77 -0.56 -12.74
CA LEU A 241 -20.28 -1.06 -11.46
C LEU A 241 -18.87 -0.56 -11.15
N PHE A 242 -17.99 -0.52 -12.16
CA PHE A 242 -16.65 0.02 -12.02
C PHE A 242 -16.66 1.53 -11.74
N GLN A 243 -17.48 2.31 -12.45
CA GLN A 243 -17.65 3.75 -12.21
C GLN A 243 -18.15 4.03 -10.78
N VAL A 244 -19.17 3.29 -10.32
CA VAL A 244 -19.69 3.37 -8.95
C VAL A 244 -18.59 3.05 -7.93
N GLN A 245 -17.81 1.99 -8.15
CA GLN A 245 -16.70 1.62 -7.29
C GLN A 245 -15.62 2.72 -7.23
N GLN A 246 -15.26 3.32 -8.37
CA GLN A 246 -14.30 4.41 -8.43
C GLN A 246 -14.77 5.63 -7.63
N VAL A 247 -16.05 6.00 -7.72
CA VAL A 247 -16.62 7.13 -6.97
C VAL A 247 -16.59 6.86 -5.46
N ILE A 248 -17.00 5.67 -5.01
CA ILE A 248 -16.96 5.28 -3.58
C ILE A 248 -15.51 5.23 -3.09
N PHE A 249 -14.60 4.65 -3.87
CA PHE A 249 -13.18 4.57 -3.52
C PHE A 249 -12.52 5.96 -3.45
N PHE A 250 -12.83 6.86 -4.38
CA PHE A 250 -12.38 8.25 -4.32
C PHE A 250 -12.86 8.89 -3.01
N TRP A 251 -14.15 8.78 -2.69
CA TRP A 251 -14.69 9.32 -1.46
C TRP A 251 -13.97 8.79 -0.21
N ALA A 252 -13.76 7.47 -0.15
CA ALA A 252 -13.02 6.81 0.93
C ALA A 252 -11.57 7.30 1.05
N SER A 253 -10.82 7.23 -0.05
CA SER A 253 -9.39 7.58 -0.07
C SER A 253 -9.12 9.05 0.24
N GLN A 254 -9.98 9.97 -0.17
CA GLN A 254 -9.75 11.41 0.01
C GLN A 254 -10.05 11.91 1.43
N LEU A 255 -10.97 11.28 2.17
CA LEU A 255 -11.43 11.76 3.48
C LEU A 255 -10.97 10.89 4.67
N GLN A 256 -10.69 9.60 4.49
CA GLN A 256 -10.45 8.68 5.63
C GLN A 256 -9.08 8.77 6.30
N PRO A 257 -7.93 8.94 5.59
CA PRO A 257 -6.63 9.04 6.25
C PRO A 257 -6.51 10.24 7.19
N ARG A 258 -7.45 11.19 7.09
CA ARG A 258 -7.57 12.37 7.94
C ARG A 258 -8.36 12.06 9.22
N ILE A 259 -9.40 11.23 9.12
CA ILE A 259 -10.28 10.85 10.24
C ILE A 259 -9.57 9.97 11.27
N VAL A 260 -8.81 8.98 10.81
CA VAL A 260 -8.12 8.00 11.68
C VAL A 260 -6.95 8.63 12.45
N ARG A 261 -6.34 9.71 11.92
CA ARG A 261 -5.16 10.35 12.53
C ARG A 261 -5.50 11.22 13.73
N ASP A 262 -6.67 11.89 13.73
CA ASP A 262 -7.04 12.87 14.75
C ASP A 262 -7.92 12.30 15.87
N LEU A 263 -8.68 11.21 15.63
CA LEU A 263 -9.56 10.59 16.64
C LEU A 263 -8.85 9.64 17.63
N GLY A 264 -7.58 9.33 17.41
CA GLY A 264 -6.82 8.40 18.25
C GLY A 264 -7.35 6.96 18.17
N HIS A 265 -6.47 5.99 18.39
CA HIS A 265 -6.72 4.55 18.27
C HIS A 265 -7.87 3.95 19.13
N ARG A 266 -8.67 4.74 19.85
CA ARG A 266 -9.51 4.26 20.97
C ARG A 266 -10.93 3.81 20.60
N MET A 267 -11.57 4.33 19.55
CA MET A 267 -12.94 3.88 19.16
C MET A 267 -12.96 2.78 18.08
N LEU A 268 -11.87 2.58 17.35
CA LEU A 268 -11.78 1.64 16.22
C LEU A 268 -11.71 0.15 16.62
N ARG A 269 -11.74 -0.19 17.92
CA ARG A 269 -11.77 -1.60 18.38
C ARG A 269 -13.10 -2.32 18.12
N ARG A 270 -14.21 -1.62 17.87
CA ARG A 270 -15.52 -2.25 17.59
C ARG A 270 -15.92 -2.28 16.11
N GLY A 271 -15.21 -1.55 15.24
CA GLY A 271 -15.44 -1.47 13.79
C GLY A 271 -14.22 -1.88 12.98
N ALA A 272 -13.36 -2.75 13.52
CA ALA A 272 -12.16 -3.27 12.87
C ALA A 272 -12.44 -4.15 11.62
N THR A 273 -13.65 -4.06 11.05
CA THR A 273 -14.06 -4.65 9.77
C THR A 273 -13.92 -3.64 8.61
N ALA A 274 -14.12 -2.33 8.82
CA ALA A 274 -14.14 -1.33 7.74
C ALA A 274 -12.75 -0.96 7.19
N LEU A 275 -11.73 -0.85 8.06
CA LEU A 275 -10.32 -0.72 7.61
C LEU A 275 -9.76 -2.00 6.97
N THR A 276 -10.59 -3.05 6.90
CA THR A 276 -10.29 -4.37 6.32
C THR A 276 -11.35 -4.81 5.33
N VAL A 277 -12.01 -3.88 4.64
CA VAL A 277 -12.32 -4.14 3.23
C VAL A 277 -11.00 -4.00 2.46
N LYS A 278 -10.00 -4.81 2.85
CA LYS A 278 -9.00 -5.25 1.91
C LYS A 278 -9.85 -6.00 0.92
N THR A 279 -9.96 -5.43 -0.26
CA THR A 279 -10.62 -6.06 -1.37
C THR A 279 -10.09 -7.49 -1.44
N THR A 280 -10.85 -8.48 -0.98
CA THR A 280 -10.86 -9.78 -1.65
C THR A 280 -10.85 -9.39 -3.11
N PRO A 281 -9.81 -9.76 -3.90
CA PRO A 281 -9.82 -9.43 -5.31
C PRO A 281 -11.14 -10.01 -5.80
N LEU A 282 -12.10 -9.14 -6.13
CA LEU A 282 -13.19 -9.58 -6.99
C LEU A 282 -12.46 -10.22 -8.15
N LYS A 283 -12.73 -11.50 -8.40
CA LYS A 283 -11.95 -12.32 -9.34
C LYS A 283 -11.66 -11.47 -10.57
N GLN A 284 -10.41 -11.54 -11.07
CA GLN A 284 -9.91 -10.76 -12.20
C GLN A 284 -10.88 -10.70 -13.41
N SER A 285 -11.82 -11.64 -13.50
CA SER A 285 -12.86 -11.70 -14.50
C SER A 285 -13.87 -10.54 -14.51
N LEU A 286 -14.21 -9.92 -13.38
CA LEU A 286 -15.38 -9.02 -13.34
C LEU A 286 -15.16 -7.71 -14.13
N PHE A 287 -14.03 -7.05 -13.90
CA PHE A 287 -13.67 -5.78 -14.57
C PHE A 287 -12.65 -6.00 -15.68
N SER A 288 -12.49 -7.25 -16.14
CA SER A 288 -11.51 -7.64 -17.14
C SER A 288 -11.58 -6.76 -18.40
N GLN A 289 -12.77 -6.47 -18.91
CA GLN A 289 -12.94 -5.61 -20.09
C GLN A 289 -12.43 -4.19 -19.85
N VAL A 290 -12.77 -3.57 -18.71
CA VAL A 290 -12.31 -2.22 -18.36
C VAL A 290 -10.79 -2.15 -18.24
N VAL A 291 -10.18 -3.20 -17.66
CA VAL A 291 -8.73 -3.33 -17.55
C VAL A 291 -8.08 -3.52 -18.93
N MET A 292 -8.66 -4.36 -19.79
CA MET A 292 -8.19 -4.57 -21.16
C MET A 292 -8.26 -3.29 -22.00
N ASP A 293 -9.35 -2.53 -21.89
CA ASP A 293 -9.52 -1.25 -22.59
C ASP A 293 -8.48 -0.22 -22.10
N ALA A 294 -8.18 -0.20 -20.80
CA ALA A 294 -7.12 0.64 -20.25
C ALA A 294 -5.71 0.21 -20.71
N GLU A 295 -5.46 -1.09 -20.87
CA GLU A 295 -4.22 -1.60 -21.44
C GLU A 295 -4.06 -1.19 -22.91
N GLU A 296 -5.13 -1.24 -23.71
CA GLU A 296 -5.11 -0.78 -25.10
C GLU A 296 -4.84 0.72 -25.20
N ARG A 297 -5.44 1.53 -24.31
CA ARG A 297 -5.16 2.96 -24.18
C ARG A 297 -3.70 3.23 -23.78
N ALA A 298 -3.17 2.47 -22.82
CA ALA A 298 -1.76 2.54 -22.43
C ALA A 298 -0.80 2.21 -23.59
N ALA A 299 -1.17 1.23 -24.43
CA ALA A 299 -0.41 0.89 -25.63
C ALA A 299 -0.41 2.02 -26.67
N LYS A 300 -1.55 2.73 -26.84
CA LYS A 300 -1.64 3.93 -27.70
C LYS A 300 -0.74 5.07 -27.23
N LEU A 301 -0.48 5.17 -25.93
CA LEU A 301 0.50 6.09 -25.33
C LEU A 301 1.96 5.60 -25.43
N SER A 302 2.20 4.42 -26.02
CA SER A 302 3.51 3.76 -26.09
C SER A 302 4.15 3.57 -24.71
N LEU A 303 3.36 3.17 -23.71
CA LEU A 303 3.88 2.84 -22.38
C LEU A 303 4.50 1.45 -22.38
N CYS A 304 5.63 1.28 -21.68
CA CYS A 304 6.25 -0.04 -21.51
C CYS A 304 5.32 -0.95 -20.67
N PRO A 305 4.84 -2.08 -21.21
CA PRO A 305 3.92 -2.97 -20.49
C PRO A 305 4.52 -3.49 -19.18
N LYS A 306 5.81 -3.86 -19.17
CA LYS A 306 6.49 -4.32 -17.96
C LYS A 306 6.46 -3.29 -16.84
N ARG A 307 6.73 -2.02 -17.14
CA ARG A 307 6.79 -0.96 -16.11
C ARG A 307 5.42 -0.70 -15.52
N LEU A 308 4.42 -0.61 -16.39
CA LEU A 308 3.03 -0.41 -16.01
C LEU A 308 2.52 -1.55 -15.11
N TRP A 309 2.64 -2.80 -15.55
CA TRP A 309 2.16 -3.95 -14.80
C TRP A 309 2.92 -4.17 -13.48
N SER A 310 4.23 -3.88 -13.44
CA SER A 310 5.00 -3.97 -12.20
C SER A 310 4.52 -2.97 -11.15
N VAL A 311 4.14 -1.75 -11.56
CA VAL A 311 3.53 -0.74 -10.69
C VAL A 311 2.15 -1.22 -10.23
N VAL A 312 1.27 -1.59 -11.15
CA VAL A 312 -0.11 -2.01 -10.88
C VAL A 312 -0.16 -3.17 -9.86
N GLN A 313 0.67 -4.19 -10.03
CA GLN A 313 0.75 -5.35 -9.13
C GLN A 313 1.28 -5.03 -7.71
N SER A 314 1.93 -3.87 -7.53
CA SER A 314 2.43 -3.44 -6.22
C SER A 314 1.40 -2.66 -5.39
N LEU A 315 0.29 -2.24 -6.01
CA LEU A 315 -0.74 -1.38 -5.42
C LEU A 315 -1.88 -2.21 -4.80
N GLU A 316 -2.60 -1.60 -3.86
CA GLU A 316 -3.60 -2.31 -3.03
C GLU A 316 -4.85 -2.73 -3.81
N TRP A 317 -5.21 -2.02 -4.88
CA TRP A 317 -6.38 -2.31 -5.70
C TRP A 317 -6.02 -3.07 -7.00
N LEU A 318 -4.77 -3.53 -7.10
CA LEU A 318 -4.22 -4.37 -8.18
C LEU A 318 -4.60 -3.82 -9.57
N ASP A 319 -5.06 -4.71 -10.45
CA ASP A 319 -5.37 -4.45 -11.86
C ASP A 319 -6.42 -3.33 -12.06
N ASN A 320 -7.31 -3.13 -11.09
CA ASN A 320 -8.34 -2.09 -11.14
C ASN A 320 -7.78 -0.66 -11.02
N VAL A 321 -6.50 -0.51 -10.63
CA VAL A 321 -5.82 0.79 -10.61
C VAL A 321 -5.42 1.24 -12.01
N LEU A 322 -5.24 0.31 -12.95
CA LEU A 322 -4.73 0.61 -14.29
C LEU A 322 -5.52 1.71 -15.01
N PRO A 323 -6.88 1.67 -15.09
CA PRO A 323 -7.66 2.73 -15.72
C PRO A 323 -7.39 4.10 -15.09
N ALA A 324 -7.28 4.19 -13.76
CA ALA A 324 -7.06 5.45 -13.07
C ALA A 324 -5.67 6.06 -13.33
N LEU A 325 -4.64 5.24 -13.54
CA LEU A 325 -3.29 5.73 -13.92
C LEU A 325 -3.28 6.23 -15.35
N VAL A 326 -3.89 5.49 -16.28
CA VAL A 326 -3.95 5.84 -17.70
C VAL A 326 -4.77 7.12 -17.91
N ASP A 327 -5.89 7.27 -17.21
CA ASP A 327 -6.73 8.48 -17.27
C ASP A 327 -5.95 9.76 -16.91
N VAL A 328 -5.05 9.70 -15.94
CA VAL A 328 -4.21 10.86 -15.56
C VAL A 328 -3.26 11.24 -16.68
N LEU A 329 -2.69 10.26 -17.38
CA LEU A 329 -1.75 10.50 -18.47
C LEU A 329 -2.45 10.98 -19.75
N GLU A 330 -3.63 10.45 -20.06
CA GLU A 330 -4.43 10.86 -21.23
C GLU A 330 -4.99 12.28 -21.09
N LYS A 331 -5.38 12.68 -19.88
CA LYS A 331 -5.93 14.02 -19.61
C LYS A 331 -4.86 15.10 -19.49
N ALA A 332 -3.59 14.72 -19.42
CA ALA A 332 -2.49 15.65 -19.35
C ALA A 332 -2.38 16.50 -20.64
N PRO A 333 -1.81 17.72 -20.58
CA PRO A 333 -1.73 18.61 -21.75
C PRO A 333 -1.00 18.03 -22.97
N ARG A 334 -0.03 17.12 -22.75
CA ARG A 334 0.77 16.50 -23.82
C ARG A 334 0.99 14.99 -23.59
N PRO A 335 -0.02 14.15 -23.84
CA PRO A 335 0.04 12.72 -23.52
C PRO A 335 1.19 11.96 -24.20
N GLN A 336 1.61 12.40 -25.40
CA GLN A 336 2.72 11.78 -26.13
C GLN A 336 4.09 11.99 -25.43
N ALA A 337 4.17 12.89 -24.44
CA ALA A 337 5.38 13.07 -23.62
C ALA A 337 5.70 11.84 -22.74
N PHE A 338 4.71 11.01 -22.44
CA PHE A 338 4.88 9.83 -21.57
C PHE A 338 5.30 8.57 -22.34
N ALA A 339 5.50 8.68 -23.66
CA ALA A 339 5.93 7.57 -24.49
C ALA A 339 7.31 7.03 -24.07
N HIS A 340 7.37 5.71 -23.90
CA HIS A 340 8.60 4.96 -23.63
C HIS A 340 9.18 4.47 -24.96
N ARG A 341 10.07 5.27 -25.55
CA ARG A 341 10.70 4.95 -26.85
C ARG A 341 11.54 3.67 -26.78
N GLY A 342 11.43 2.78 -27.77
CA GLY A 342 12.21 1.54 -27.82
C GLY A 342 11.65 0.39 -26.97
N HIS A 343 10.42 0.53 -26.46
CA HIS A 343 9.75 -0.49 -25.65
C HIS A 343 8.62 -1.22 -26.39
N GLU A 344 8.61 -1.18 -27.72
CA GLU A 344 7.56 -1.76 -28.57
C GLU A 344 7.49 -3.29 -28.48
N GLU A 345 8.62 -3.96 -28.19
CA GLU A 345 8.72 -5.42 -28.06
C GLU A 345 8.62 -5.92 -26.60
N CYS A 346 8.37 -5.02 -25.63
CA CYS A 346 8.26 -5.40 -24.23
C CYS A 346 6.94 -6.14 -23.92
N SER A 347 6.96 -7.04 -22.94
CA SER A 347 5.76 -7.73 -22.43
C SER A 347 5.48 -7.32 -20.98
N ALA A 348 4.34 -7.76 -20.41
CA ALA A 348 4.01 -7.50 -19.00
C ALA A 348 5.05 -8.05 -18.00
N GLN A 349 5.84 -9.06 -18.42
CA GLN A 349 6.83 -9.72 -17.58
C GLN A 349 8.28 -9.41 -17.96
N PHE A 350 8.53 -8.94 -19.19
CA PHE A 350 9.88 -8.77 -19.72
C PHE A 350 10.11 -7.40 -20.35
N CYS A 351 11.25 -6.78 -20.02
CA CYS A 351 11.74 -5.55 -20.63
C CYS A 351 13.26 -5.62 -20.75
N GLU A 352 13.77 -5.73 -21.97
CA GLU A 352 15.22 -5.86 -22.24
C GLU A 352 16.00 -4.62 -21.79
N LEU A 353 15.46 -3.43 -22.07
CA LEU A 353 16.08 -2.15 -21.69
C LEU A 353 16.23 -1.98 -20.17
N SER A 354 15.40 -2.66 -19.36
CA SER A 354 15.51 -2.68 -17.91
C SER A 354 16.65 -3.58 -17.39
N LEU A 355 17.23 -4.42 -18.26
CA LEU A 355 18.35 -5.33 -17.98
C LEU A 355 19.66 -4.91 -18.65
N GLU A 356 19.64 -3.86 -19.48
CA GLU A 356 20.81 -3.38 -20.23
C GLU A 356 21.97 -3.04 -19.27
N ASN A 357 23.17 -3.54 -19.58
CA ASN A 357 24.37 -3.21 -18.82
C ASN A 357 24.84 -1.80 -19.17
N SER A 358 24.41 -0.82 -18.36
CA SER A 358 24.74 0.59 -18.56
C SER A 358 26.21 0.97 -18.31
N ALA A 359 27.08 0.04 -17.87
CA ALA A 359 28.49 0.34 -17.60
C ALA A 359 29.28 0.73 -18.86
N LEU A 360 28.81 0.33 -20.05
CA LEU A 360 29.49 0.58 -21.33
C LEU A 360 28.85 1.71 -22.14
N LYS A 361 27.85 2.40 -21.60
CA LYS A 361 27.16 3.46 -22.34
C LYS A 361 28.03 4.70 -22.47
N LYS A 362 28.07 5.29 -23.67
CA LYS A 362 28.78 6.57 -23.88
C LYS A 362 28.20 7.65 -22.97
N GLN A 363 29.05 8.56 -22.51
CA GLN A 363 28.58 9.63 -21.64
C GLN A 363 27.61 10.56 -22.37
N LEU A 364 26.60 11.01 -21.64
CA LEU A 364 25.61 11.96 -22.11
C LEU A 364 26.24 13.33 -22.30
N HIS A 365 25.97 13.96 -23.43
CA HIS A 365 26.32 15.34 -23.71
C HIS A 365 25.07 16.22 -23.64
N LYS A 366 25.14 17.32 -22.88
CA LYS A 366 24.06 18.32 -22.80
C LYS A 366 24.14 19.40 -23.90
N ARG A 367 25.19 19.37 -24.71
CA ARG A 367 25.38 20.22 -25.91
C ARG A 367 25.54 19.30 -27.11
N ASP A 368 25.27 19.82 -28.32
CA ASP A 368 25.48 19.07 -29.55
C ASP A 368 26.92 18.52 -29.61
N SER A 369 27.04 17.23 -29.94
CA SER A 369 28.27 16.44 -29.82
C SER A 369 29.47 17.00 -30.59
N GLY A 370 29.24 17.87 -31.58
CA GLY A 370 30.30 18.61 -32.30
C GLY A 370 30.96 19.74 -31.49
N GLN A 371 30.39 20.16 -30.36
CA GLN A 371 30.87 21.28 -29.53
C GLN A 371 31.31 20.87 -28.10
N CYS A 372 31.09 19.62 -27.69
CA CYS A 372 31.47 19.11 -26.35
C CYS A 372 32.51 17.99 -26.46
N GLY A 373 33.76 18.34 -26.73
CA GLY A 373 34.89 17.39 -26.76
C GLY A 373 35.79 17.40 -25.51
N ARG A 374 35.54 18.31 -24.55
CA ARG A 374 36.41 18.49 -23.39
C ARG A 374 35.99 17.58 -22.23
N THR A 375 36.99 17.02 -21.57
CA THR A 375 36.82 16.12 -20.43
C THR A 375 37.60 16.61 -19.22
N THR A 376 36.98 16.60 -18.06
CA THR A 376 37.62 16.84 -16.77
C THR A 376 38.11 15.51 -16.20
N LYS A 377 39.36 15.46 -15.75
CA LYS A 377 39.94 14.30 -15.06
C LYS A 377 40.14 14.61 -13.58
N LEU A 378 39.50 13.84 -12.73
CA LEU A 378 39.55 13.99 -11.28
C LEU A 378 40.57 13.02 -10.65
N HIS A 379 41.34 13.50 -9.68
CA HIS A 379 42.31 12.69 -8.96
C HIS A 379 41.64 11.86 -7.85
N LEU A 380 41.26 10.62 -8.18
CA LEU A 380 40.50 9.73 -7.30
C LEU A 380 41.26 9.28 -6.02
N ALA A 381 42.58 9.49 -5.94
CA ALA A 381 43.40 9.07 -4.79
C ALA A 381 42.88 9.62 -3.45
N ARG A 382 42.31 10.84 -3.46
CA ARG A 382 41.72 11.46 -2.27
C ARG A 382 40.52 10.68 -1.72
N LEU A 383 39.75 10.02 -2.58
CA LEU A 383 38.55 9.30 -2.18
C LEU A 383 38.88 8.12 -1.27
N SER A 384 39.99 7.43 -1.55
CA SER A 384 40.44 6.33 -0.70
C SER A 384 40.85 6.78 0.69
N TYR A 385 41.42 7.98 0.82
CA TYR A 385 41.69 8.59 2.13
C TYR A 385 40.39 8.96 2.85
N ALA A 386 39.48 9.66 2.15
CA ALA A 386 38.22 10.11 2.74
C ALA A 386 37.38 8.94 3.28
N VAL A 387 37.22 7.87 2.51
CA VAL A 387 36.43 6.68 2.94
C VAL A 387 37.05 6.00 4.16
N ARG A 388 38.38 5.87 4.23
CA ARG A 388 39.07 5.24 5.36
C ARG A 388 38.92 6.06 6.65
N ASN A 389 38.89 7.38 6.55
CA ASN A 389 38.73 8.29 7.69
C ASN A 389 37.26 8.63 8.01
N GLY A 390 36.30 8.11 7.24
CA GLY A 390 34.87 8.42 7.44
C GLY A 390 34.49 9.85 7.05
N GLU A 391 35.30 10.51 6.23
CA GLU A 391 35.05 11.84 5.68
C GLU A 391 34.11 11.80 4.47
N THR A 392 33.63 12.96 4.05
CA THR A 392 32.78 13.07 2.86
C THR A 392 33.57 12.80 1.59
N THR A 393 32.94 12.10 0.64
CA THR A 393 33.48 11.88 -0.71
C THR A 393 32.93 12.88 -1.74
N ALA A 394 32.11 13.83 -1.30
CA ALA A 394 31.58 14.89 -2.16
C ALA A 394 32.68 15.86 -2.62
N TRP A 395 32.47 16.44 -3.81
CA TRP A 395 33.40 17.33 -4.47
C TRP A 395 32.95 18.79 -4.32
N PRO A 396 33.78 19.69 -3.77
CA PRO A 396 33.53 21.13 -3.82
C PRO A 396 33.39 21.61 -5.26
N ILE A 397 32.47 22.55 -5.52
CA ILE A 397 32.25 23.10 -6.87
C ILE A 397 33.53 23.78 -7.37
N GLU A 398 34.25 24.49 -6.52
CA GLU A 398 35.49 25.18 -6.88
C GLU A 398 36.54 24.19 -7.41
N GLU A 399 36.65 23.02 -6.77
CA GLU A 399 37.58 21.96 -7.18
C GLU A 399 37.17 21.34 -8.52
N LEU A 400 35.86 21.12 -8.73
CA LEU A 400 35.33 20.65 -10.02
C LEU A 400 35.57 21.66 -11.16
N GLN A 401 35.69 22.95 -10.82
CA GLN A 401 36.06 24.03 -11.75
C GLN A 401 37.59 24.25 -11.87
N GLY A 402 38.41 23.39 -11.23
CA GLY A 402 39.87 23.47 -11.28
C GLY A 402 40.49 24.55 -10.36
N ARG A 403 39.73 25.05 -9.38
CA ARG A 403 40.18 26.03 -8.38
C ARG A 403 40.43 25.34 -7.04
N LYS A 404 41.27 25.95 -6.19
CA LYS A 404 41.46 25.45 -4.82
C LYS A 404 40.24 25.87 -3.98
N PRO A 405 39.61 24.95 -3.22
CA PRO A 405 38.49 25.31 -2.37
C PRO A 405 38.94 26.29 -1.27
N GLU A 406 38.32 27.46 -1.22
CA GLU A 406 38.62 28.50 -0.21
C GLU A 406 37.92 28.23 1.13
N ARG A 407 36.83 27.45 1.10
CA ARG A 407 36.01 27.12 2.26
C ARG A 407 35.87 25.61 2.41
N SER A 408 35.69 25.15 3.65
CA SER A 408 35.28 23.77 3.89
C SER A 408 33.88 23.53 3.32
N LEU A 409 33.67 22.35 2.74
CA LEU A 409 32.40 21.96 2.14
C LEU A 409 31.31 21.92 3.21
N LYS A 410 30.37 22.87 3.19
CA LYS A 410 29.28 22.96 4.18
C LYS A 410 28.07 22.14 3.78
N SER A 411 27.70 22.21 2.50
CA SER A 411 26.52 21.56 1.96
C SER A 411 26.77 21.05 0.55
N TYR A 412 26.21 19.90 0.21
CA TYR A 412 26.33 19.34 -1.13
C TYR A 412 25.00 18.79 -1.63
N MET A 413 24.90 18.71 -2.95
CA MET A 413 23.81 18.08 -3.69
C MET A 413 24.21 16.64 -4.03
N ALA A 414 23.39 15.66 -3.70
CA ALA A 414 23.56 14.30 -4.19
C ALA A 414 22.80 14.11 -5.51
N ILE A 415 23.44 13.46 -6.49
CA ILE A 415 22.82 13.17 -7.78
C ILE A 415 22.30 11.73 -7.76
N SER A 416 21.00 11.58 -7.96
CA SER A 416 20.33 10.31 -8.14
C SER A 416 19.91 10.20 -9.60
N HIS A 417 20.61 9.39 -10.38
CA HIS A 417 20.56 9.40 -11.85
C HIS A 417 20.44 8.01 -12.47
N VAL A 418 20.22 7.97 -13.78
CA VAL A 418 20.08 6.73 -14.56
C VAL A 418 21.34 6.49 -15.39
N TRP A 419 22.16 5.51 -15.03
CA TRP A 419 23.40 5.21 -15.77
C TRP A 419 23.13 4.86 -17.24
N SER A 420 21.99 4.23 -17.56
CA SER A 420 21.59 3.94 -18.95
C SER A 420 21.20 5.20 -19.72
N ASP A 421 21.26 6.39 -19.15
CA ASP A 421 21.12 7.63 -19.91
C ASP A 421 22.49 8.19 -20.33
N GLY A 422 23.58 7.53 -19.93
CA GLY A 422 24.95 7.99 -20.17
C GLY A 422 25.46 8.92 -19.07
N THR A 423 24.80 9.00 -17.92
CA THR A 423 25.26 9.81 -16.79
C THR A 423 26.28 9.10 -15.89
N GLY A 424 26.67 7.87 -16.23
CA GLY A 424 27.75 7.15 -15.54
C GLY A 424 29.15 7.57 -16.00
N VAL A 425 30.18 6.80 -15.59
CA VAL A 425 31.57 6.99 -16.02
C VAL A 425 31.75 6.73 -17.53
N GLY A 426 30.87 5.94 -18.13
CA GLY A 426 30.89 5.57 -19.54
C GLY A 426 32.18 4.90 -19.99
N THR A 427 32.52 5.01 -21.28
CA THR A 427 33.72 4.38 -21.87
C THR A 427 35.03 5.11 -21.54
N GLY A 428 34.98 6.18 -20.74
CA GLY A 428 36.16 6.92 -20.29
C GLY A 428 36.93 6.17 -19.21
N GLY A 429 38.18 6.58 -18.97
CA GLY A 429 38.94 6.10 -17.82
C GLY A 429 38.31 6.54 -16.49
N PRO A 430 38.62 5.89 -15.36
CA PRO A 430 38.07 6.26 -14.06
C PRO A 430 38.31 7.74 -13.71
N GLY A 431 37.28 8.42 -13.23
CA GLY A 431 37.34 9.83 -12.86
C GLY A 431 37.35 10.80 -14.04
N VAL A 432 37.12 10.32 -15.26
CA VAL A 432 36.98 11.16 -16.47
C VAL A 432 35.50 11.41 -16.74
N VAL A 433 35.12 12.67 -16.79
CA VAL A 433 33.75 13.12 -17.10
C VAL A 433 33.74 14.22 -18.13
N ASN A 434 32.74 14.25 -19.00
CA ASN A 434 32.60 15.33 -19.98
C ASN A 434 32.22 16.64 -19.30
N GLU A 435 32.79 17.75 -19.76
CA GLU A 435 32.62 19.06 -19.15
C GLU A 435 31.19 19.59 -19.24
N CYS A 436 30.45 19.27 -20.31
CA CYS A 436 29.09 19.79 -20.48
C CYS A 436 28.10 19.19 -19.48
N LEU A 437 28.19 17.88 -19.18
CA LEU A 437 27.38 17.24 -18.15
C LEU A 437 27.79 17.70 -16.74
N LEU A 438 29.10 17.82 -16.50
CA LEU A 438 29.61 18.33 -15.22
C LEU A 438 29.13 19.77 -14.96
N SER A 439 29.26 20.65 -15.96
CA SER A 439 28.79 22.04 -15.87
C SER A 439 27.29 22.12 -15.62
N TYR A 440 26.50 21.26 -16.29
CA TYR A 440 25.07 21.16 -16.07
C TYR A 440 24.73 20.85 -14.61
N PHE A 441 25.40 19.87 -13.99
CA PHE A 441 25.16 19.56 -12.58
C PHE A 441 25.67 20.63 -11.62
N ILE A 442 26.76 21.33 -11.96
CA ILE A 442 27.24 22.51 -11.21
C ILE A 442 26.18 23.62 -11.24
N ASP A 443 25.56 23.88 -12.39
CA ASP A 443 24.52 24.89 -12.51
C ASP A 443 23.30 24.54 -11.64
N VAL A 444 22.89 23.28 -11.62
CA VAL A 444 21.80 22.79 -10.76
C VAL A 444 22.16 22.92 -9.27
N ALA A 445 23.36 22.49 -8.86
CA ALA A 445 23.83 22.61 -7.49
C ALA A 445 23.87 24.07 -7.03
N THR A 446 24.33 24.96 -7.91
CA THR A 446 24.39 26.41 -7.65
C THR A 446 23.00 27.00 -7.44
N ARG A 447 22.01 26.63 -8.26
CA ARG A 447 20.61 27.07 -8.11
C ARG A 447 19.98 26.61 -6.79
N LEU A 448 20.38 25.44 -6.30
CA LEU A 448 19.95 24.90 -5.00
C LEU A 448 20.78 25.42 -3.82
N GLY A 449 21.76 26.29 -4.07
CA GLY A 449 22.64 26.87 -3.06
C GLY A 449 23.46 25.79 -2.33
N CYS A 450 24.01 24.84 -3.08
CA CYS A 450 24.95 23.83 -2.61
C CYS A 450 26.38 24.23 -2.99
N ASP A 451 27.34 23.92 -2.12
CA ASP A 451 28.77 24.24 -2.32
C ASP A 451 29.55 23.06 -2.95
N GLY A 452 28.89 21.91 -3.12
CA GLY A 452 29.50 20.72 -3.68
C GLY A 452 28.49 19.73 -4.26
N ILE A 453 29.04 18.70 -4.90
CA ILE A 453 28.29 17.66 -5.59
C ILE A 453 28.79 16.30 -5.11
N TRP A 454 27.85 15.42 -4.80
CA TRP A 454 28.09 14.00 -4.65
C TRP A 454 27.48 13.28 -5.85
N TRP A 455 28.34 12.66 -6.66
CA TRP A 455 27.98 11.95 -7.88
C TRP A 455 28.69 10.61 -7.87
N ASP A 456 27.94 9.51 -7.75
CA ASP A 456 28.46 8.15 -7.60
C ASP A 456 29.54 7.78 -8.65
N ALA A 457 29.42 8.26 -9.88
CA ALA A 457 30.37 8.07 -10.98
C ALA A 457 31.79 8.58 -10.65
N ILE A 458 31.90 9.63 -9.85
CA ILE A 458 33.18 10.27 -9.49
C ILE A 458 33.47 10.30 -8.00
N SER A 459 32.53 9.89 -7.15
CA SER A 459 32.63 9.97 -5.68
C SER A 459 32.89 8.61 -5.04
N ILE A 460 32.78 7.51 -5.80
CA ILE A 460 33.09 6.16 -5.31
C ILE A 460 34.50 5.76 -5.76
N PRO A 461 35.40 5.34 -4.85
CA PRO A 461 36.74 4.91 -5.19
C PRO A 461 36.76 3.62 -6.03
N MET A 462 37.86 3.43 -6.77
CA MET A 462 38.05 2.26 -7.64
C MET A 462 38.74 1.09 -6.94
N GLU A 463 39.50 1.34 -5.87
CA GLU A 463 40.17 0.30 -5.11
C GLU A 463 39.15 -0.64 -4.46
N LYS A 464 39.26 -1.95 -4.70
CA LYS A 464 38.23 -2.94 -4.38
C LYS A 464 37.75 -2.90 -2.92
N GLU A 465 38.67 -2.89 -1.96
CA GLU A 465 38.31 -2.88 -0.53
C GLU A 465 37.69 -1.56 -0.08
N VAL A 466 38.23 -0.43 -0.55
CA VAL A 466 37.70 0.89 -0.22
C VAL A 466 36.34 1.10 -0.89
N ARG A 467 36.16 0.61 -2.13
CA ARG A 467 34.88 0.60 -2.82
C ARG A 467 33.84 -0.18 -2.03
N ARG A 468 34.20 -1.34 -1.49
CA ARG A 468 33.32 -2.12 -0.60
C ARG A 468 32.92 -1.31 0.65
N MET A 469 33.88 -0.66 1.30
CA MET A 469 33.60 0.22 2.45
C MET A 469 32.65 1.38 2.09
N ALA A 470 32.84 1.98 0.91
CA ALA A 470 31.99 3.04 0.40
C ALA A 470 30.56 2.54 0.12
N LEU A 471 30.41 1.36 -0.49
CA LEU A 471 29.10 0.75 -0.76
C LEU A 471 28.37 0.33 0.53
N ASN A 472 29.09 -0.20 1.52
CA ASN A 472 28.55 -0.48 2.86
C ASN A 472 28.02 0.79 3.55
N ARG A 473 28.48 1.98 3.13
CA ARG A 473 28.10 3.29 3.66
C ARG A 473 27.51 4.20 2.58
N MET A 474 26.69 3.64 1.70
CA MET A 474 26.07 4.42 0.63
C MET A 474 24.99 5.37 1.15
N GLN A 475 24.17 4.92 2.10
CA GLN A 475 23.02 5.68 2.63
C GLN A 475 23.39 7.04 3.22
N PRO A 476 24.44 7.17 4.06
CA PRO A 476 24.79 8.45 4.67
C PRO A 476 25.12 9.56 3.67
N ASN A 477 25.50 9.24 2.43
CA ASN A 477 25.78 10.26 1.40
C ASN A 477 24.48 10.96 0.95
N TYR A 478 23.39 10.22 0.79
CA TYR A 478 22.09 10.80 0.45
C TYR A 478 21.39 11.40 1.67
N GLU A 479 21.57 10.80 2.85
CA GLU A 479 20.97 11.31 4.10
C GLU A 479 21.56 12.66 4.52
N LYS A 480 22.88 12.86 4.34
CA LYS A 480 23.58 14.10 4.71
C LYS A 480 23.54 15.16 3.61
N ALA A 481 23.13 14.80 2.39
CA ALA A 481 22.98 15.76 1.30
C ALA A 481 21.92 16.82 1.67
N LYS A 482 22.15 18.06 1.25
CA LYS A 482 21.17 19.14 1.41
C LYS A 482 19.93 18.85 0.56
N HIS A 483 20.17 18.45 -0.69
CA HIS A 483 19.16 18.02 -1.64
C HIS A 483 19.67 16.81 -2.42
N THR A 484 18.80 15.85 -2.68
CA THR A 484 19.01 14.80 -3.68
C THR A 484 18.28 15.20 -4.95
N VAL A 485 18.99 15.29 -6.07
CA VAL A 485 18.40 15.65 -7.37
C VAL A 485 18.19 14.40 -8.20
N VAL A 486 16.95 14.18 -8.62
CA VAL A 486 16.55 13.13 -9.56
C VAL A 486 16.79 13.62 -10.98
N HIS A 487 17.64 12.91 -11.71
CA HIS A 487 17.93 13.15 -13.12
C HIS A 487 17.62 11.90 -13.95
N ASP A 488 16.68 12.03 -14.89
CA ASP A 488 16.22 10.97 -15.78
C ASP A 488 15.80 11.59 -17.12
N GLU A 489 16.37 11.13 -18.24
CA GLU A 489 16.04 11.66 -19.58
C GLU A 489 14.55 11.48 -19.93
N TYR A 490 13.88 10.45 -19.41
CA TYR A 490 12.43 10.28 -19.56
C TYR A 490 11.64 11.38 -18.82
N LEU A 491 12.09 11.82 -17.65
CA LEU A 491 11.41 12.91 -16.94
C LEU A 491 11.68 14.28 -17.57
N LEU A 492 12.85 14.44 -18.19
CA LEU A 492 13.20 15.65 -18.94
C LEU A 492 12.36 15.85 -20.22
N GLN A 493 11.65 14.83 -20.69
CA GLN A 493 10.68 14.97 -21.78
C GLN A 493 9.24 15.16 -21.30
N VAL A 494 8.98 15.14 -19.99
CA VAL A 494 7.65 15.35 -19.39
C VAL A 494 7.52 16.81 -18.99
N ASP A 495 6.45 17.46 -19.45
CA ASP A 495 6.13 18.84 -19.05
C ASP A 495 5.67 18.86 -17.60
N TRP A 496 6.15 19.84 -16.83
CA TRP A 496 5.58 20.07 -15.51
C TRP A 496 4.12 20.53 -15.60
N ALA A 497 3.24 19.87 -14.83
CA ALA A 497 1.83 20.22 -14.70
C ALA A 497 1.33 19.92 -13.26
N GLU A 498 0.35 20.69 -12.79
CA GLU A 498 -0.29 20.53 -11.48
C GLU A 498 -1.52 19.61 -11.54
N ASP A 499 -1.48 18.57 -12.38
CA ASP A 499 -2.57 17.61 -12.63
C ASP A 499 -2.30 16.19 -12.10
N GLY A 500 -1.12 15.99 -11.50
CA GLY A 500 -0.65 14.70 -11.01
C GLY A 500 0.03 13.81 -12.05
N SER A 501 0.02 14.19 -13.33
CA SER A 501 0.72 13.46 -14.39
C SER A 501 2.24 13.39 -14.18
N PRO A 502 2.95 14.39 -13.61
CA PRO A 502 4.36 14.25 -13.31
C PRO A 502 4.66 13.20 -12.23
N ALA A 503 3.74 12.98 -11.29
CA ALA A 503 3.89 11.93 -10.27
C ALA A 503 3.69 10.54 -10.86
N VAL A 504 2.71 10.37 -11.75
CA VAL A 504 2.50 9.11 -12.49
C VAL A 504 3.69 8.84 -13.44
N ALA A 505 4.22 9.87 -14.09
CA ALA A 505 5.44 9.74 -14.88
C ALA A 505 6.65 9.33 -14.03
N LEU A 506 6.81 9.91 -12.83
CA LEU A 506 7.90 9.56 -11.92
C LEU A 506 7.88 8.06 -11.59
N ILE A 507 6.73 7.48 -11.24
CA ILE A 507 6.66 6.07 -10.89
C ILE A 507 6.85 5.11 -12.09
N LEU A 508 6.61 5.58 -13.31
CA LEU A 508 6.83 4.83 -14.55
C LEU A 508 8.25 5.04 -15.14
N SER A 509 9.03 5.95 -14.55
CA SER A 509 10.34 6.34 -15.07
C SER A 509 11.40 5.23 -14.96
N PRO A 510 12.40 5.22 -15.87
CA PRO A 510 13.59 4.38 -15.72
C PRO A 510 14.22 4.51 -14.33
N TRP A 511 14.30 5.72 -13.80
CA TRP A 511 14.83 6.02 -12.47
C TRP A 511 14.07 5.28 -11.38
N PHE A 512 12.74 5.34 -11.37
CA PHE A 512 11.94 4.68 -10.34
C PHE A 512 12.00 3.15 -10.44
N THR A 513 12.19 2.60 -11.63
CA THR A 513 12.28 1.15 -11.82
C THR A 513 13.65 0.56 -11.44
N ARG A 514 14.64 1.37 -11.03
CA ARG A 514 15.96 0.84 -10.63
C ARG A 514 16.00 0.51 -9.14
N GLY A 515 16.72 -0.55 -8.77
CA GLY A 515 16.83 -0.97 -7.37
C GLY A 515 17.48 0.09 -6.47
N TRP A 516 18.67 0.59 -6.84
CA TRP A 516 19.45 1.50 -5.99
C TRP A 516 18.73 2.81 -5.69
N THR A 517 17.99 3.37 -6.65
CA THR A 517 17.25 4.65 -6.48
C THR A 517 16.19 4.57 -5.39
N ALA A 518 15.69 3.38 -5.03
CA ALA A 518 14.78 3.18 -3.90
C ALA A 518 15.45 3.58 -2.59
N LEU A 519 16.73 3.20 -2.43
CA LEU A 519 17.52 3.51 -1.27
C LEU A 519 17.89 4.99 -1.22
N GLU A 520 18.22 5.56 -2.37
CA GLU A 520 18.56 6.98 -2.52
C GLU A 520 17.35 7.84 -2.09
N LEU A 521 16.16 7.49 -2.57
CA LEU A 521 14.92 8.15 -2.21
C LEU A 521 14.56 7.97 -0.73
N SER A 522 14.78 6.79 -0.16
CA SER A 522 14.28 6.48 1.19
C SER A 522 14.98 7.24 2.31
N VAL A 523 16.27 7.51 2.14
CA VAL A 523 17.10 8.18 3.16
C VAL A 523 17.27 9.68 2.92
N SER A 524 16.93 10.18 1.73
CA SER A 524 17.08 11.59 1.38
C SER A 524 16.17 12.50 2.21
N ARG A 525 16.65 13.67 2.65
CA ARG A 525 15.82 14.62 3.43
C ARG A 525 14.97 15.52 2.55
N SER A 526 15.56 16.06 1.48
CA SER A 526 14.88 16.83 0.45
C SER A 526 15.20 16.24 -0.92
N VAL A 527 14.18 16.09 -1.75
CA VAL A 527 14.31 15.51 -3.10
C VAL A 527 13.76 16.50 -4.11
N GLN A 528 14.56 16.79 -5.13
CA GLN A 528 14.23 17.70 -6.22
C GLN A 528 14.21 16.90 -7.51
N VAL A 529 13.13 16.97 -8.29
CA VAL A 529 12.99 16.26 -9.56
C VAL A 529 13.04 17.27 -10.69
N ILE A 530 13.78 16.95 -11.75
CA ILE A 530 13.91 17.80 -12.93
C ILE A 530 12.87 17.38 -13.98
N TYR A 531 12.04 18.32 -14.40
CA TYR A 531 11.08 18.18 -15.49
C TYR A 531 11.34 19.19 -16.61
N ARG A 532 10.70 19.03 -17.76
CA ARG A 532 10.67 20.05 -18.80
C ARG A 532 9.81 21.23 -18.37
N ASP A 533 10.28 22.43 -18.71
CA ASP A 533 9.46 23.63 -18.54
C ASP A 533 8.25 23.58 -19.49
N PRO A 534 7.02 23.83 -19.01
CA PRO A 534 5.81 23.71 -19.82
C PRO A 534 5.68 24.81 -20.88
N THR A 535 6.43 25.91 -20.75
CA THR A 535 6.39 27.07 -21.65
C THR A 535 7.57 27.12 -22.61
N ASP A 536 8.74 26.63 -22.19
CA ASP A 536 9.97 26.65 -22.97
C ASP A 536 10.61 25.25 -23.02
N PRO A 537 10.45 24.50 -24.12
CA PRO A 537 10.98 23.14 -24.23
C PRO A 537 12.49 22.99 -24.06
N LYS A 538 13.27 24.09 -24.14
CA LYS A 538 14.72 24.09 -23.93
C LYS A 538 15.11 24.29 -22.46
N LYS A 539 14.15 24.67 -21.61
CA LYS A 539 14.34 24.89 -20.18
C LYS A 539 13.82 23.72 -19.37
N GLN A 540 14.28 23.69 -18.13
CA GLN A 540 13.94 22.70 -17.15
C GLN A 540 13.56 23.38 -15.85
N VAL A 541 12.64 22.75 -15.14
CA VAL A 541 12.18 23.19 -13.82
C VAL A 541 12.57 22.18 -12.76
N LEU A 542 12.97 22.67 -11.59
CA LEU A 542 13.22 21.88 -10.39
C LEU A 542 11.95 21.90 -9.55
N LYS A 543 11.49 20.72 -9.17
CA LYS A 543 10.26 20.55 -8.37
C LYS A 543 10.55 19.73 -7.14
N ASP A 544 10.11 20.23 -5.99
CA ASP A 544 10.25 19.54 -4.73
C ASP A 544 9.28 18.36 -4.69
N LEU A 545 9.81 17.17 -4.41
CA LEU A 545 9.01 15.96 -4.39
C LEU A 545 7.88 16.05 -3.37
N ASP A 546 8.19 16.50 -2.16
CA ASP A 546 7.27 16.43 -1.03
C ASP A 546 6.24 17.57 -1.06
N ASN A 547 6.59 18.74 -1.64
CA ASN A 547 5.72 19.92 -1.67
C ASN A 547 5.01 20.14 -3.01
N ASP A 548 5.68 19.90 -4.15
CA ASP A 548 5.13 20.18 -5.48
C ASP A 548 4.52 18.93 -6.12
N ILE A 549 5.21 17.79 -6.09
CA ILE A 549 4.83 16.58 -6.84
C ILE A 549 3.79 15.75 -6.08
N LEU A 550 4.03 15.55 -4.78
CA LEU A 550 3.08 14.85 -3.92
C LEU A 550 1.87 15.74 -3.63
N PRO A 551 0.64 15.19 -3.72
CA PRO A 551 -0.57 15.97 -3.55
C PRO A 551 -0.64 16.47 -2.12
N GLN A 552 -0.73 17.79 -1.97
CA GLN A 552 -1.02 18.40 -0.68
C GLN A 552 -2.50 18.22 -0.34
N GLY A 553 -3.43 18.35 -1.29
CA GLY A 553 -4.88 18.30 -1.08
C GLY A 553 -5.62 17.16 -1.77
N PHE A 554 -6.86 17.44 -2.20
CA PHE A 554 -7.61 16.51 -3.03
C PHE A 554 -6.89 16.29 -4.37
N CYS A 555 -6.92 15.07 -4.87
CA CYS A 555 -6.23 14.67 -6.10
C CYS A 555 -6.96 13.51 -6.76
N SER A 556 -6.69 13.26 -8.04
CA SER A 556 -7.24 12.11 -8.76
C SER A 556 -6.79 10.78 -8.14
N ILE A 557 -7.53 9.70 -8.42
CA ILE A 557 -7.19 8.34 -7.94
C ILE A 557 -5.77 7.94 -8.40
N GLY A 558 -5.44 8.18 -9.67
CA GLY A 558 -4.12 7.84 -10.22
C GLY A 558 -2.97 8.61 -9.55
N HIS A 559 -3.14 9.93 -9.33
CA HIS A 559 -2.15 10.74 -8.60
C HIS A 559 -1.99 10.25 -7.16
N ARG A 560 -3.09 9.87 -6.52
CA ARG A 560 -3.06 9.33 -5.15
C ARG A 560 -2.25 8.04 -5.05
N PHE A 561 -2.49 7.08 -5.94
CA PHE A 561 -1.71 5.83 -5.94
C PHE A 561 -0.23 6.06 -6.22
N ALA A 562 0.10 6.95 -7.17
CA ALA A 562 1.48 7.32 -7.44
C ALA A 562 2.14 7.93 -6.20
N ALA A 563 1.43 8.85 -5.54
CA ALA A 563 1.90 9.49 -4.32
C ALA A 563 2.10 8.51 -3.17
N ASP A 564 1.16 7.59 -2.96
CA ASP A 564 1.24 6.61 -1.86
C ASP A 564 2.40 5.62 -2.10
N MET A 565 2.66 5.22 -3.34
CA MET A 565 3.83 4.40 -3.65
C MET A 565 5.16 5.13 -3.40
N ILE A 566 5.25 6.42 -3.73
CA ILE A 566 6.42 7.26 -3.42
C ILE A 566 6.57 7.43 -1.91
N ARG A 567 5.49 7.76 -1.19
CA ARG A 567 5.51 7.96 0.28
C ARG A 567 5.93 6.70 1.03
N ASN A 568 5.52 5.52 0.56
CA ASN A 568 5.91 4.23 1.14
C ASN A 568 7.42 3.98 1.10
N LEU A 569 8.16 4.71 0.24
CA LEU A 569 9.63 4.66 0.20
C LEU A 569 10.28 5.63 1.18
N ARG A 570 9.61 6.67 1.68
CA ARG A 570 10.24 7.79 2.40
C ARG A 570 10.40 7.50 3.91
N GLY A 571 11.58 7.82 4.45
CA GLY A 571 11.80 8.12 5.88
C GLY A 571 11.93 6.93 6.83
N LYS A 572 10.96 6.00 6.84
CA LYS A 572 10.94 4.85 7.76
C LYS A 572 11.39 3.56 7.06
N PRO A 573 12.07 2.63 7.76
CA PRO A 573 12.27 1.28 7.24
C PRO A 573 10.92 0.67 6.86
N PRO A 574 10.77 0.11 5.64
CA PRO A 574 9.53 -0.55 5.25
C PRO A 574 9.32 -1.81 6.10
N THR A 575 8.08 -2.29 6.22
CA THR A 575 7.85 -3.66 6.72
C THR A 575 8.40 -4.68 5.70
N LEU A 576 8.58 -5.95 6.09
CA LEU A 576 9.02 -6.97 5.11
C LEU A 576 8.05 -7.08 3.91
N ALA A 577 6.74 -7.00 4.13
CA ALA A 577 5.75 -6.98 3.05
C ALA A 577 5.89 -5.72 2.17
N GLY A 578 6.08 -4.55 2.80
CA GLY A 578 6.37 -3.30 2.09
C GLY A 578 7.67 -3.38 1.27
N LEU A 579 8.69 -4.03 1.80
CA LEU A 579 9.97 -4.25 1.12
C LEU A 579 9.80 -5.10 -0.13
N VAL A 580 9.04 -6.19 -0.07
CA VAL A 580 8.73 -7.02 -1.23
C VAL A 580 7.99 -6.21 -2.31
N LYS A 581 7.00 -5.39 -1.92
CA LYS A 581 6.29 -4.48 -2.84
C LYS A 581 7.22 -3.44 -3.47
N ILE A 582 8.13 -2.86 -2.69
CA ILE A 582 9.12 -1.91 -3.19
C ILE A 582 10.02 -2.57 -4.24
N LEU A 583 10.51 -3.77 -3.94
CA LEU A 583 11.44 -4.49 -4.83
C LEU A 583 10.73 -5.08 -6.06
N SER A 584 9.43 -5.41 -5.99
CA SER A 584 8.70 -5.98 -7.13
C SER A 584 8.58 -5.01 -8.31
N THR A 585 8.57 -3.70 -8.04
CA THR A 585 8.55 -2.64 -9.06
C THR A 585 9.90 -2.36 -9.70
N ARG A 586 10.98 -3.02 -9.23
CA ARG A 586 12.36 -2.60 -9.52
C ARG A 586 13.25 -3.70 -10.09
N SER A 587 14.06 -3.35 -11.08
CA SER A 587 15.11 -4.20 -11.64
C SER A 587 16.50 -3.82 -11.14
N THR A 588 17.41 -4.79 -11.19
CA THR A 588 18.84 -4.62 -10.89
C THR A 588 19.64 -5.35 -11.95
N SER A 589 20.71 -4.75 -12.46
CA SER A 589 21.61 -5.41 -13.43
C SER A 589 22.37 -6.59 -12.82
N TRP A 590 22.53 -6.62 -11.50
CA TRP A 590 23.22 -7.69 -10.76
C TRP A 590 22.30 -8.28 -9.70
N THR A 591 22.12 -9.61 -9.71
CA THR A 591 21.24 -10.32 -8.76
C THR A 591 21.60 -10.06 -7.30
N ARG A 592 22.90 -9.86 -6.99
CA ARG A 592 23.37 -9.55 -5.62
C ARG A 592 22.84 -8.21 -5.12
N ASP A 593 22.77 -7.20 -5.98
CA ASP A 593 22.39 -5.85 -5.59
C ASP A 593 20.99 -5.83 -4.98
N ARG A 594 20.09 -6.70 -5.45
CA ARG A 594 18.74 -6.82 -4.90
C ARG A 594 18.72 -7.18 -3.42
N ALA A 595 19.53 -8.16 -3.01
CA ALA A 595 19.67 -8.55 -1.60
C ALA A 595 20.35 -7.44 -0.77
N THR A 596 21.35 -6.77 -1.35
CA THR A 596 22.01 -5.62 -0.73
C THR A 596 21.05 -4.46 -0.48
N ILE A 597 20.31 -4.04 -1.51
CA ILE A 597 19.32 -2.96 -1.42
C ILE A 597 18.25 -3.33 -0.39
N ALA A 598 17.79 -4.58 -0.40
CA ALA A 598 16.82 -5.08 0.57
C ALA A 598 17.31 -4.93 2.02
N ALA A 599 18.54 -5.37 2.30
CA ALA A 599 19.14 -5.28 3.63
C ALA A 599 19.41 -3.83 4.05
N LEU A 600 19.85 -2.97 3.13
CA LEU A 600 20.07 -1.56 3.43
C LEU A 600 18.73 -0.85 3.72
N LEU A 601 17.69 -1.08 2.91
CA LEU A 601 16.34 -0.53 3.16
C LEU A 601 15.77 -0.99 4.51
N ALA A 602 15.99 -2.26 4.87
CA ALA A 602 15.59 -2.83 6.16
C ALA A 602 16.42 -2.30 7.35
N ARG A 603 17.54 -1.61 7.09
CA ARG A 603 18.54 -1.20 8.09
C ARG A 603 19.07 -2.41 8.89
N THR A 604 19.35 -3.49 8.17
CA THR A 604 19.85 -4.75 8.74
C THR A 604 21.08 -4.54 9.61
N GLU A 605 21.06 -5.13 10.80
CA GLU A 605 22.20 -5.15 11.72
C GLU A 605 23.34 -6.02 11.15
N ASP A 606 24.60 -5.61 11.36
CA ASP A 606 25.79 -6.32 10.91
C ASP A 606 25.83 -6.65 9.40
N PHE A 607 25.29 -5.77 8.56
CA PHE A 607 25.35 -5.90 7.10
C PHE A 607 26.78 -5.78 6.56
N ASP A 608 27.20 -6.73 5.71
CA ASP A 608 28.41 -6.62 4.88
C ASP A 608 28.08 -6.98 3.43
N TYR A 609 28.47 -6.11 2.50
CA TYR A 609 28.34 -6.33 1.06
C TYR A 609 29.08 -7.57 0.52
N SER A 610 30.07 -8.07 1.27
CA SER A 610 30.76 -9.33 0.94
C SER A 610 29.95 -10.59 1.27
N ASP A 611 28.87 -10.48 2.06
CA ASP A 611 28.05 -11.62 2.43
C ASP A 611 27.41 -12.29 1.20
N ALA A 612 27.26 -13.61 1.27
CA ALA A 612 26.42 -14.32 0.32
C ALA A 612 24.96 -13.88 0.46
N GLN A 613 24.19 -13.85 -0.63
CA GLN A 613 22.80 -13.39 -0.63
C GLN A 613 21.93 -14.07 0.45
N SER A 614 22.12 -15.38 0.66
CA SER A 614 21.37 -16.12 1.68
C SER A 614 21.70 -15.69 3.10
N VAL A 615 22.95 -15.29 3.37
CA VAL A 615 23.37 -14.73 4.66
C VAL A 615 22.77 -13.35 4.86
N THR A 616 22.82 -12.50 3.83
CA THR A 616 22.21 -11.15 3.85
C THR A 616 20.72 -11.21 4.14
N VAL A 617 19.98 -12.09 3.45
CA VAL A 617 18.53 -12.27 3.65
C VAL A 617 18.22 -12.80 5.06
N ARG A 618 19.02 -13.75 5.58
CA ARG A 618 18.88 -14.26 6.94
C ARG A 618 19.05 -13.14 7.98
N LYS A 619 20.13 -12.36 7.88
CA LYS A 619 20.37 -11.21 8.78
C LYS A 619 19.20 -10.23 8.75
N MET A 620 18.71 -9.90 7.55
CA MET A 620 17.57 -9.02 7.35
C MET A 620 16.30 -9.52 8.04
N VAL A 621 15.92 -10.79 7.86
CA VAL A 621 14.71 -11.35 8.48
C VAL A 621 14.82 -11.39 10.01
N VAL A 622 16.01 -11.68 10.54
CA VAL A 622 16.28 -11.61 11.99
C VAL A 622 16.17 -10.18 12.52
N THR A 623 16.60 -9.18 11.75
CA THR A 623 16.42 -7.76 12.11
C THR A 623 14.94 -7.37 12.21
N TYR A 624 14.08 -7.88 11.32
CA TYR A 624 12.64 -7.57 11.37
C TYR A 624 11.90 -8.11 12.60
N ARG A 625 12.37 -9.23 13.17
CA ARG A 625 11.75 -9.96 14.32
C ARG A 625 10.32 -10.45 14.13
N GLN A 626 9.56 -9.87 13.22
CA GLN A 626 8.19 -10.22 12.90
C GLN A 626 8.03 -10.27 11.39
N VAL A 627 7.46 -11.36 10.89
CA VAL A 627 7.15 -11.51 9.45
C VAL A 627 5.70 -11.93 9.25
N PRO A 628 5.10 -11.66 8.09
CA PRO A 628 3.77 -12.18 7.78
C PRO A 628 3.73 -13.71 7.86
N ARG A 629 2.63 -14.28 8.39
CA ARG A 629 2.46 -15.74 8.46
C ARG A 629 2.54 -16.45 7.11
N ASP A 630 2.24 -15.76 6.02
CA ASP A 630 2.23 -16.32 4.66
C ASP A 630 3.63 -16.78 4.23
N PHE A 631 4.70 -16.27 4.86
CA PHE A 631 6.05 -16.79 4.66
C PHE A 631 6.27 -18.21 5.19
N LEU A 632 5.34 -18.76 5.97
CA LEU A 632 5.29 -20.18 6.32
C LEU A 632 4.33 -20.99 5.41
N LEU A 633 3.43 -20.31 4.68
CA LEU A 633 2.36 -20.91 3.89
C LEU A 633 2.70 -20.81 2.39
N HIS A 634 3.68 -21.59 1.94
CA HIS A 634 4.15 -21.55 0.56
C HIS A 634 4.60 -22.92 0.02
N GLY A 635 4.57 -23.05 -1.31
CA GLY A 635 5.06 -24.22 -2.05
C GLY A 635 6.49 -24.11 -2.59
N HIS A 636 7.15 -22.96 -2.41
CA HIS A 636 8.47 -22.68 -2.99
C HIS A 636 9.65 -23.38 -2.29
N ILE A 637 10.79 -23.42 -2.98
CA ILE A 637 12.08 -23.83 -2.43
C ILE A 637 12.46 -22.88 -1.28
N THR A 638 13.04 -23.44 -0.22
CA THR A 638 13.42 -22.70 0.98
C THR A 638 14.85 -22.16 0.89
N LEU A 639 15.12 -21.03 1.57
CA LEU A 639 16.42 -20.36 1.62
C LEU A 639 17.53 -21.27 2.15
N ALA A 640 17.19 -22.14 3.11
CA ALA A 640 18.08 -23.13 3.69
C ALA A 640 17.39 -24.50 3.78
N ARG A 641 18.19 -25.57 3.80
CA ARG A 641 17.69 -26.95 3.96
C ARG A 641 17.33 -27.30 5.40
N GLU A 642 18.04 -26.70 6.36
CA GLU A 642 17.89 -26.93 7.79
C GLU A 642 18.35 -25.70 8.57
N GLY A 643 18.05 -25.64 9.87
CA GLY A 643 18.44 -24.52 10.73
C GLY A 643 17.52 -23.30 10.59
N GLY A 644 18.01 -22.18 11.09
CA GLY A 644 17.34 -20.88 11.00
C GLY A 644 17.01 -20.46 9.57
N CYS A 645 15.80 -19.93 9.40
CA CYS A 645 15.20 -19.53 8.12
C CYS A 645 15.08 -20.67 7.09
N SER A 646 15.11 -21.95 7.51
CA SER A 646 14.80 -23.09 6.64
C SER A 646 13.32 -23.17 6.22
N TRP A 647 12.46 -22.37 6.85
CA TRP A 647 11.06 -22.17 6.50
C TRP A 647 10.84 -21.01 5.54
N LEU A 648 11.84 -20.15 5.31
CA LEU A 648 11.67 -18.96 4.49
C LEU A 648 11.83 -19.32 3.00
N PRO A 649 10.96 -18.83 2.10
CA PRO A 649 11.15 -18.97 0.65
C PRO A 649 12.49 -18.40 0.19
N SER A 650 13.20 -19.08 -0.73
CA SER A 650 14.40 -18.54 -1.38
C SER A 650 14.08 -17.32 -2.26
N THR A 651 12.83 -17.20 -2.67
CA THR A 651 12.25 -16.12 -3.48
C THR A 651 11.71 -14.94 -2.66
N VAL A 652 11.92 -14.91 -1.33
CA VAL A 652 11.40 -13.85 -0.43
C VAL A 652 11.63 -12.43 -0.94
N ILE A 653 12.77 -12.19 -1.60
CA ILE A 653 13.12 -10.89 -2.15
C ILE A 653 13.01 -10.84 -3.68
N SER A 654 12.67 -11.92 -4.38
CA SER A 654 12.51 -11.94 -5.85
C SER A 654 11.12 -11.43 -6.28
N HIS A 655 10.89 -11.31 -7.60
CA HIS A 655 9.63 -10.80 -8.16
C HIS A 655 8.45 -11.79 -8.02
N GLU A 656 8.73 -13.04 -7.65
CA GLU A 656 7.72 -14.07 -7.44
C GLU A 656 7.23 -13.97 -6.01
N GLN A 657 6.03 -13.40 -5.81
CA GLN A 657 5.41 -13.38 -4.50
C GLN A 657 5.27 -14.83 -4.00
N PRO A 658 5.67 -15.15 -2.76
CA PRO A 658 5.70 -16.53 -2.28
C PRO A 658 4.35 -17.24 -2.14
N CYS A 659 3.23 -16.60 -2.47
CA CYS A 659 1.90 -17.04 -2.09
C CYS A 659 0.94 -16.93 -3.28
N ASP A 660 0.73 -18.07 -3.95
CA ASP A 660 -0.29 -18.28 -5.00
C ASP A 660 -1.72 -18.46 -4.41
N ASP A 661 -1.98 -18.05 -3.17
CA ASP A 661 -3.33 -18.15 -2.62
C ASP A 661 -4.25 -17.08 -3.23
N GLU A 662 -5.25 -17.56 -3.96
CA GLU A 662 -6.34 -16.81 -4.60
C GLU A 662 -7.22 -16.03 -3.60
N ASP A 663 -7.09 -16.28 -2.29
CA ASP A 663 -7.81 -15.58 -1.22
C ASP A 663 -6.98 -14.44 -0.62
N GLY A 664 -7.04 -13.28 -1.27
CA GLY A 664 -6.32 -12.05 -0.91
C GLY A 664 -6.72 -11.37 0.41
N ASP A 665 -7.42 -12.02 1.34
CA ASP A 665 -8.36 -11.31 2.22
C ASP A 665 -7.85 -10.91 3.63
N ARG A 666 -6.65 -11.32 4.07
CA ARG A 666 -6.21 -11.02 5.46
C ARG A 666 -4.73 -10.65 5.63
N LYS A 667 -4.11 -10.09 4.58
CA LYS A 667 -2.66 -9.88 4.44
C LYS A 667 -1.99 -8.86 5.40
N ASP A 668 -2.49 -8.57 6.61
CA ASP A 668 -1.72 -7.79 7.62
C ASP A 668 -2.06 -8.04 9.11
N ARG A 669 -2.73 -9.15 9.49
CA ARG A 669 -3.13 -9.31 10.91
C ARG A 669 -2.46 -10.41 11.72
N GLU A 670 -1.78 -11.36 11.08
CA GLU A 670 -1.00 -12.36 11.82
C GLU A 670 0.46 -12.32 11.38
N VAL A 671 1.26 -11.64 12.20
CA VAL A 671 2.70 -11.72 12.16
C VAL A 671 3.18 -12.90 13.01
N ILE A 672 4.19 -13.60 12.54
CA ILE A 672 4.92 -14.62 13.30
C ILE A 672 6.21 -14.01 13.81
N GLU A 673 6.60 -14.36 15.03
CA GLU A 673 7.86 -13.89 15.61
C GLU A 673 9.04 -14.72 15.07
N VAL A 674 10.20 -14.09 14.95
CA VAL A 674 11.44 -14.72 14.52
C VAL A 674 12.50 -14.52 15.60
N ASP A 675 13.04 -15.63 16.09
CA ASP A 675 14.09 -15.59 17.11
C ASP A 675 15.46 -15.17 16.53
N ARG A 676 16.45 -14.90 17.39
CA ARG A 676 17.82 -14.54 17.00
C ARG A 676 18.53 -15.59 16.15
N LYS A 677 18.05 -16.84 16.18
CA LYS A 677 18.59 -17.95 15.40
C LYS A 677 17.89 -18.08 14.05
N GLY A 678 16.84 -17.30 13.77
CA GLY A 678 16.07 -17.30 12.54
C GLY A 678 14.94 -18.34 12.51
N ALA A 679 14.57 -18.95 13.64
CA ALA A 679 13.43 -19.85 13.71
C ALA A 679 12.12 -19.06 13.84
N ALA A 680 11.06 -19.53 13.18
CA ALA A 680 9.73 -18.95 13.28
C ALA A 680 9.01 -19.48 14.51
N CYS A 681 8.53 -18.59 15.36
CA CYS A 681 7.82 -18.89 16.59
C CYS A 681 6.32 -18.66 16.36
N VAL A 682 5.53 -19.74 16.45
CA VAL A 682 4.09 -19.72 16.19
C VAL A 682 3.32 -20.40 17.32
N ARG A 683 2.10 -19.95 17.59
CA ARG A 683 1.16 -20.65 18.49
C ARG A 683 -0.05 -21.09 17.69
N TRP A 684 0.06 -22.28 17.10
CA TRP A 684 -0.89 -22.78 16.11
C TRP A 684 -1.56 -24.06 16.56
N SER A 685 -2.69 -24.36 15.93
CA SER A 685 -3.37 -25.62 16.16
C SER A 685 -2.55 -26.74 15.52
N TYR A 686 -2.52 -27.90 16.15
CA TYR A 686 -1.69 -29.00 15.69
C TYR A 686 -2.43 -30.33 15.62
N TYR A 687 -1.92 -31.23 14.77
CA TYR A 687 -2.39 -32.59 14.61
C TYR A 687 -1.22 -33.54 14.30
N PRO A 688 -0.88 -34.50 15.18
CA PRO A 688 0.05 -35.59 14.85
C PRO A 688 -0.55 -36.45 13.75
N ILE A 689 0.23 -36.83 12.74
CA ILE A 689 -0.29 -37.59 11.59
C ILE A 689 -0.21 -39.09 11.88
N PRO A 690 -1.34 -39.81 12.03
CA PRO A 690 -1.31 -41.26 12.07
C PRO A 690 -1.09 -41.82 10.65
N GLU A 691 -0.40 -42.95 10.52
CA GLU A 691 -0.08 -43.57 9.22
C GLU A 691 -1.30 -43.73 8.29
N ARG A 692 -2.45 -44.09 8.87
CA ARG A 692 -3.73 -44.25 8.13
C ARG A 692 -4.20 -42.98 7.41
N ARG A 693 -3.74 -41.80 7.84
CA ARG A 693 -4.15 -40.50 7.27
C ARG A 693 -3.19 -39.98 6.19
N VAL A 694 -2.00 -40.57 6.04
CA VAL A 694 -0.99 -40.16 5.05
C VAL A 694 -1.54 -40.08 3.61
N PRO A 695 -2.37 -41.03 3.13
CA PRO A 695 -2.91 -40.97 1.76
C PRO A 695 -3.79 -39.74 1.46
N PHE A 696 -4.31 -39.07 2.50
CA PHE A 696 -5.18 -37.90 2.36
C PHE A 696 -4.41 -36.57 2.40
N VAL A 697 -3.10 -36.62 2.68
CA VAL A 697 -2.22 -35.45 2.75
C VAL A 697 -1.49 -35.30 1.41
N LYS A 698 -1.86 -34.27 0.65
CA LYS A 698 -1.28 -33.98 -0.66
C LYS A 698 -0.24 -32.85 -0.58
N PRO A 699 0.96 -33.02 -1.15
CA PRO A 699 1.95 -31.94 -1.21
C PRO A 699 1.41 -30.68 -1.89
N TYR A 700 1.73 -29.52 -1.34
CA TYR A 700 1.58 -28.23 -2.01
C TYR A 700 2.98 -27.70 -2.36
N SER A 701 3.31 -27.67 -3.65
CA SER A 701 4.66 -27.35 -4.10
C SER A 701 4.69 -26.69 -5.47
N SER A 702 5.60 -25.72 -5.65
CA SER A 702 5.92 -25.11 -6.94
C SER A 702 7.08 -25.82 -7.66
N HIS A 703 7.70 -26.82 -7.02
CA HIS A 703 8.88 -27.50 -7.54
C HIS A 703 9.02 -28.94 -7.01
N ALA A 704 9.47 -29.87 -7.85
CA ALA A 704 9.58 -31.31 -7.54
C ALA A 704 10.46 -31.61 -6.31
N SER A 705 11.48 -30.80 -6.04
CA SER A 705 12.34 -30.98 -4.86
C SER A 705 11.62 -30.73 -3.53
N VAL A 706 10.58 -29.88 -3.52
CA VAL A 706 9.73 -29.63 -2.35
C VAL A 706 8.77 -30.79 -2.18
N GLU A 707 8.17 -31.25 -3.28
CA GLU A 707 7.29 -32.43 -3.29
C GLU A 707 7.99 -33.67 -2.73
N LEU A 708 9.18 -34.00 -3.23
CA LEU A 708 9.98 -35.14 -2.76
C LEU A 708 10.36 -35.02 -1.27
N ARG A 709 10.61 -33.79 -0.79
CA ARG A 709 10.90 -33.53 0.62
C ARG A 709 9.68 -33.83 1.51
N ILE A 710 8.50 -33.40 1.07
CA ILE A 710 7.22 -33.68 1.74
C ILE A 710 6.94 -35.18 1.74
N GLN A 711 7.02 -35.84 0.58
CA GLN A 711 6.79 -37.28 0.46
C GLN A 711 7.74 -38.09 1.36
N ARG A 712 9.03 -37.71 1.42
CA ARG A 712 9.99 -38.36 2.32
C ARG A 712 9.68 -38.15 3.80
N ALA A 713 9.14 -36.98 4.18
CA ALA A 713 8.71 -36.76 5.55
C ALA A 713 7.47 -37.60 5.89
N LEU A 714 6.53 -37.74 4.96
CA LEU A 714 5.32 -38.55 5.12
C LEU A 714 5.60 -40.06 5.22
N GLN A 715 6.74 -40.55 4.73
CA GLN A 715 7.22 -41.91 5.01
C GLN A 715 7.56 -42.15 6.50
N MET A 716 7.75 -41.08 7.27
CA MET A 716 8.01 -41.08 8.72
C MET A 716 6.92 -40.28 9.44
N ALA A 717 5.66 -40.56 9.11
CA ALA A 717 4.50 -39.79 9.57
C ALA A 717 4.39 -39.72 11.10
N GLU A 718 4.87 -40.74 11.83
CA GLU A 718 4.85 -40.78 13.30
C GLU A 718 5.70 -39.69 13.97
N SER A 719 6.56 -39.02 13.20
CA SER A 719 7.37 -37.88 13.63
C SER A 719 6.84 -36.52 13.18
N CYS A 720 5.72 -36.51 12.46
CA CYS A 720 5.21 -35.31 11.80
C CYS A 720 4.01 -34.70 12.54
N PHE A 721 3.93 -33.38 12.48
CA PHE A 721 2.75 -32.60 12.84
C PHE A 721 2.25 -31.85 11.60
N LEU A 722 0.92 -31.78 11.46
CA LEU A 722 0.25 -30.74 10.69
C LEU A 722 -0.05 -29.57 11.60
N LEU A 723 0.34 -28.38 11.18
CA LEU A 723 0.03 -27.13 11.86
C LEU A 723 -1.01 -26.36 11.05
N TRP A 724 -1.98 -25.81 11.75
CA TRP A 724 -3.07 -25.02 11.19
C TRP A 724 -3.10 -23.64 11.83
N ALA A 725 -3.05 -22.61 10.99
CA ALA A 725 -3.09 -21.23 11.46
C ALA A 725 -4.51 -20.85 11.88
N PRO A 726 -4.69 -20.16 13.04
CA PRO A 726 -5.99 -19.65 13.45
C PRO A 726 -6.62 -18.76 12.36
N GLY A 727 -7.93 -18.88 12.21
CA GLY A 727 -8.69 -18.00 11.31
C GLY A 727 -8.47 -18.24 9.80
N GLN A 728 -7.95 -19.39 9.40
CA GLN A 728 -8.09 -19.91 8.03
C GLN A 728 -9.53 -20.45 7.83
N TRP A 729 -10.37 -19.67 7.14
CA TRP A 729 -11.73 -20.07 6.77
C TRP A 729 -11.78 -20.14 5.24
N SER A 730 -11.28 -21.23 4.66
CA SER A 730 -11.28 -21.48 3.21
C SER A 730 -11.77 -22.89 2.96
N ASP A 731 -12.41 -23.14 1.81
CA ASP A 731 -12.88 -24.48 1.43
C ASP A 731 -11.73 -25.49 1.21
N ASN A 732 -10.48 -25.02 1.12
CA ASN A 732 -9.29 -25.84 0.91
C ASN A 732 -8.03 -25.27 1.62
N PRO A 733 -7.95 -25.33 2.96
CA PRO A 733 -6.87 -24.70 3.72
C PRO A 733 -5.51 -25.36 3.50
N LEU A 734 -4.46 -24.53 3.52
CA LEU A 734 -3.07 -24.96 3.54
C LEU A 734 -2.59 -25.23 4.97
N TYR A 735 -1.99 -26.40 5.18
CA TYR A 735 -1.38 -26.80 6.45
C TYR A 735 0.14 -26.79 6.33
N VAL A 736 0.83 -26.43 7.41
CA VAL A 736 2.30 -26.54 7.48
C VAL A 736 2.68 -27.90 8.05
N LEU A 737 3.44 -28.66 7.27
CA LEU A 737 4.02 -29.93 7.70
C LEU A 737 5.38 -29.68 8.38
N VAL A 738 5.53 -30.14 9.62
CA VAL A 738 6.78 -30.07 10.38
C VAL A 738 7.16 -31.42 10.96
N ARG A 739 8.46 -31.65 11.17
CA ARG A 739 8.98 -32.83 11.89
C ARG A 739 9.41 -32.45 13.30
N ALA A 740 9.00 -33.24 14.28
CA ALA A 740 9.31 -33.00 15.69
C ALA A 740 10.81 -33.21 15.99
N ALA A 741 11.41 -32.28 16.73
CA ALA A 741 12.82 -32.28 17.11
C ALA A 741 13.03 -32.16 18.64
N GLY A 742 11.98 -32.42 19.42
CA GLY A 742 12.00 -32.39 20.89
C GLY A 742 11.45 -31.09 21.49
N LEU A 743 11.75 -30.87 22.77
CA LEU A 743 11.38 -29.64 23.48
C LEU A 743 12.46 -28.56 23.33
N GLY A 744 12.01 -27.33 23.17
CA GLY A 744 12.82 -26.12 23.13
C GLY A 744 12.36 -25.09 24.16
N SER A 745 13.04 -23.96 24.17
CA SER A 745 12.67 -22.76 24.93
C SER A 745 12.64 -21.57 23.96
N MET A 746 11.58 -20.78 24.05
CA MET A 746 11.39 -19.51 23.35
C MET A 746 12.28 -18.42 23.98
N GLU A 747 12.39 -17.24 23.36
CA GLU A 747 13.19 -16.14 23.91
C GLU A 747 12.65 -15.59 25.24
N ASP A 748 11.34 -15.71 25.47
CA ASP A 748 10.67 -15.35 26.73
C ASP A 748 10.83 -16.42 27.85
N GLY A 749 11.54 -17.51 27.56
CA GLY A 749 11.75 -18.63 28.47
C GLY A 749 10.63 -19.68 28.47
N SER A 750 9.52 -19.45 27.74
CA SER A 750 8.43 -20.42 27.66
C SER A 750 8.83 -21.69 26.91
N ILE A 751 8.26 -22.83 27.33
CA ILE A 751 8.53 -24.13 26.71
C ILE A 751 7.80 -24.19 25.37
N CYS A 752 8.50 -24.64 24.33
CA CYS A 752 7.95 -24.86 23.00
C CYS A 752 8.35 -26.22 22.42
N ILE A 753 7.68 -26.61 21.34
CA ILE A 753 8.07 -27.76 20.54
C ILE A 753 9.04 -27.30 19.45
N ASP A 754 10.26 -27.81 19.48
CA ASP A 754 11.22 -27.61 18.41
C ASP A 754 10.87 -28.49 17.21
N SER A 755 10.94 -27.92 16.02
CA SER A 755 10.57 -28.62 14.80
C SER A 755 11.38 -28.20 13.58
N HIS A 756 11.52 -29.14 12.65
CA HIS A 756 12.11 -28.92 11.33
C HIS A 756 11.00 -28.64 10.33
N TYR A 757 11.09 -27.52 9.60
CA TYR A 757 10.17 -27.22 8.51
C TYR A 757 10.32 -28.24 7.38
N VAL A 758 9.20 -28.71 6.84
CA VAL A 758 9.18 -29.60 5.67
C VAL A 758 8.61 -28.88 4.46
N GLY A 759 7.40 -28.32 4.57
CA GLY A 759 6.69 -27.67 3.48
C GLY A 759 5.19 -27.56 3.79
N CYS A 760 4.40 -27.14 2.81
CA CYS A 760 2.95 -27.04 2.95
C CYS A 760 2.22 -28.21 2.29
N VAL A 761 1.03 -28.55 2.80
CA VAL A 761 0.19 -29.64 2.32
C VAL A 761 -1.28 -29.25 2.31
N LYS A 762 -2.06 -29.93 1.46
CA LYS A 762 -3.53 -29.87 1.42
C LYS A 762 -4.10 -31.19 1.92
N VAL A 763 -5.21 -31.13 2.64
CA VAL A 763 -5.94 -32.31 3.13
C VAL A 763 -7.24 -32.44 2.35
N ALA A 764 -7.60 -33.65 1.90
CA ALA A 764 -8.81 -33.88 1.11
C ALA A 764 -10.12 -33.62 1.90
N SER A 765 -11.14 -33.07 1.22
CA SER A 765 -12.27 -32.33 1.81
C SER A 765 -13.25 -33.11 2.69
N ASN A 766 -13.25 -34.45 2.65
CA ASN A 766 -14.21 -35.26 3.40
C ASN A 766 -13.78 -35.54 4.85
N ASP A 767 -12.63 -35.04 5.31
CA ASP A 767 -12.01 -35.41 6.58
C ASP A 767 -11.83 -34.25 7.58
N TYR A 768 -12.21 -33.02 7.22
CA TYR A 768 -12.03 -31.84 8.09
C TYR A 768 -12.76 -31.97 9.44
N THR A 769 -13.93 -32.63 9.45
CA THR A 769 -14.73 -32.86 10.66
C THR A 769 -14.17 -33.97 11.56
N GLU A 770 -13.31 -34.85 11.05
CA GLU A 770 -12.67 -35.92 11.84
C GLU A 770 -11.23 -35.62 12.25
N MET A 771 -10.55 -34.66 11.61
CA MET A 771 -9.31 -34.08 12.12
C MET A 771 -9.63 -33.14 13.28
N GLY A 772 -9.98 -33.70 14.44
CA GLY A 772 -10.14 -32.95 15.67
C GLY A 772 -8.81 -32.29 16.05
N MET A 773 -8.58 -31.06 15.59
CA MET A 773 -7.41 -30.27 15.93
C MET A 773 -7.35 -30.15 17.46
N ILE A 774 -6.26 -30.66 18.04
CA ILE A 774 -6.26 -31.11 19.43
C ILE A 774 -6.17 -29.94 20.43
N GLY A 775 -5.62 -28.80 20.00
CA GLY A 775 -5.44 -27.59 20.80
C GLY A 775 -4.43 -26.63 20.17
N LEU A 776 -4.11 -25.52 20.85
CA LEU A 776 -3.10 -24.53 20.44
C LEU A 776 -1.80 -24.76 21.23
N LEU A 777 -0.67 -24.96 20.54
CA LEU A 777 0.65 -25.11 21.18
C LEU A 777 1.70 -24.19 20.56
N PRO A 778 2.71 -23.76 21.34
CA PRO A 778 3.84 -23.01 20.82
C PRO A 778 4.85 -23.93 20.10
N PHE A 779 5.09 -23.65 18.82
CA PHE A 779 6.09 -24.30 17.98
C PHE A 779 7.20 -23.32 17.60
N ARG A 780 8.43 -23.82 17.62
CA ARG A 780 9.58 -23.16 17.00
C ARG A 780 9.99 -23.92 15.74
N VAL A 781 9.68 -23.33 14.59
CA VAL A 781 9.80 -23.93 13.25
C VAL A 781 11.12 -23.50 12.60
N GLY A 782 11.92 -24.49 12.17
CA GLY A 782 13.27 -24.25 11.66
C GLY A 782 14.31 -24.16 12.80
N CYS A 783 14.24 -25.11 13.74
CA CYS A 783 15.16 -25.21 14.87
C CYS A 783 16.62 -25.49 14.43
N ALA A 784 17.56 -25.48 15.37
CA ALA A 784 18.99 -25.64 15.09
C ALA A 784 19.32 -26.88 14.23
N ALA A 785 20.24 -26.71 13.28
CA ALA A 785 20.70 -27.77 12.39
C ALA A 785 21.23 -28.98 13.20
N GLY A 786 21.00 -30.19 12.69
CA GLY A 786 21.47 -31.43 13.33
C GLY A 786 20.70 -31.91 14.56
N LYS A 787 19.60 -31.26 14.98
CA LYS A 787 18.73 -31.84 16.03
C LYS A 787 18.05 -33.12 15.54
N ALA A 788 18.21 -34.19 16.33
CA ALA A 788 17.62 -35.50 16.02
C ALA A 788 16.08 -35.43 16.00
N GLN A 789 15.50 -36.11 15.01
CA GLN A 789 14.06 -36.28 14.88
C GLN A 789 13.53 -37.18 16.01
N GLN A 790 12.36 -36.84 16.53
CA GLN A 790 11.67 -37.60 17.59
C GLN A 790 10.24 -37.91 17.17
N LYS A 791 9.60 -38.89 17.81
CA LYS A 791 8.18 -39.19 17.56
C LYS A 791 7.32 -38.05 18.10
N ALA A 792 6.30 -37.66 17.33
CA ALA A 792 5.43 -36.55 17.68
C ALA A 792 4.72 -36.79 19.02
N GLU A 793 4.25 -38.00 19.26
CA GLU A 793 3.56 -38.39 20.51
C GLU A 793 4.46 -38.31 21.75
N ASP A 794 5.73 -38.72 21.62
CA ASP A 794 6.69 -38.67 22.73
C ASP A 794 7.00 -37.22 23.12
N VAL A 795 7.15 -36.34 22.11
CA VAL A 795 7.36 -34.91 22.34
C VAL A 795 6.14 -34.25 22.98
N LEU A 796 4.92 -34.62 22.58
CA LEU A 796 3.70 -34.15 23.23
C LEU A 796 3.61 -34.60 24.68
N ARG A 797 3.95 -35.86 24.97
CA ARG A 797 3.95 -36.38 26.35
C ARG A 797 4.93 -35.60 27.22
N ALA A 798 6.15 -35.41 26.73
CA ALA A 798 7.16 -34.62 27.42
C ALA A 798 6.74 -33.15 27.64
N TYR A 799 6.04 -32.56 26.66
CA TYR A 799 5.50 -31.20 26.78
C TYR A 799 4.46 -31.10 27.91
N LYS A 800 3.55 -32.08 28.00
CA LYS A 800 2.53 -32.16 29.05
C LYS A 800 3.14 -32.34 30.44
N GLU A 801 4.13 -33.22 30.57
CA GLU A 801 4.82 -33.51 31.84
C GLU A 801 5.56 -32.30 32.41
N ARG A 802 6.03 -31.38 31.57
CA ARG A 802 6.72 -30.15 32.01
C ARG A 802 5.79 -28.97 32.33
N GLY A 803 4.49 -29.20 32.46
CA GLY A 803 3.52 -28.16 32.85
C GLY A 803 3.11 -27.21 31.72
N GLY A 804 3.23 -27.62 30.46
CA GLY A 804 2.89 -26.79 29.29
C GLY A 804 1.39 -26.57 29.03
N LEU A 805 0.49 -27.17 29.81
CA LEU A 805 -0.95 -26.88 29.76
C LEU A 805 -1.34 -26.01 30.97
N LEU A 806 -1.71 -24.77 30.71
CA LEU A 806 -2.79 -24.16 31.48
C LEU A 806 -4.07 -24.85 31.01
N ASP A 807 -4.74 -25.55 31.92
CA ASP A 807 -5.99 -26.27 31.70
C ASP A 807 -7.07 -25.25 31.29
N LEU A 808 -7.44 -25.20 30.00
CA LEU A 808 -8.56 -24.37 29.50
C LEU A 808 -9.90 -25.04 29.79
N LYS A 809 -10.13 -25.37 31.06
CA LYS A 809 -11.41 -25.87 31.60
C LYS A 809 -11.90 -25.12 32.85
N GLU A 810 -11.44 -23.88 33.05
CA GLU A 810 -12.10 -22.88 33.90
C GLU A 810 -12.50 -21.64 33.09
#